data_AF-A0A4Y7UHA7-F1
#
_entry.id   AF-A0A4Y7UHA7-F1
#
_cell.length_a   1.000
_cell.length_b   1.000
_cell.length_c   1.000
_cell.angle_alpha   90.00
_cell.angle_beta   90.00
_cell.angle_gamma   90.00
#
_symmetry.space_group_name_H-M   'P 1'
#
loop_
_entity.id
_entity.type
_entity.pdbx_description
1 polymer ?
#
loop_
_entity_poly.entity_id
_entity_poly.type
_entity_poly.pdbx_seq_one_letter_code
_entity_poly.pdbx_strand_id
1 'polypeptide(L)'
;MSDIELPLHQILSASEIEKKMPKLPPESRYYLYDDEDDEDEDDTEDPDMLYFEGDITLSESQLKALKKENYNFNIAVKGNLTLEGHFYTGYNKLWVSGNLYCDSLSSAESFRVKGKIIARYYVTFSADDDEALRSTSKLKIETPYIFSWYYDLSNITLNRDAIVFIVCDEDDYEEMTLKNFCFFSFSVIFAVKPELLNPIYDSDDDSEIFNFDRLDETLQKGESIFIEGFDANSLLLEQQAVEYERLERYKEAFAILKQQLKLSPAYYTFWYDAGRLLFNLGAYEQAIPYYDKAANLFPEEFGIFKNDAADFTALARVRLRQVDEALKWADYSINNGNDMLHFSHRVRAEAYILKEDWDKAKADLDIALKLKHDHPTSNWLMGLVYHHFGDTQNEHKYHELAKKANKTLEANYQTHRNIDFYYPTATKLDWLDEEIETGEVIKDADYWAHFLEETGYGQLNKVPEEFRTLDICLKVIKETSPQSYVGDAKYFPKDLLRTTEIIEALLEQGIHNIGYIPKNCITKEVLLKSKGRFSNPQYIPKKLWDYELCNWAVSATGSLNELPQGLLDYDLCLRAVKYNSFAIRHVPDCYRDEQMYLTAVAYSRDRNYNIPSLYYGPEMICKAIDINPMAIDTLPGKYIDEIVFNHANKNIDSDVFAPLAHKHGVNFREHFDRPTLKEDCWEIFWDEKLILNELSKKFSEISGDDIPEKKYTQAIADAVFKNNPYDLKYIPTKFISAEMAAKILRKHNHWGDFPSINSLPESVQEVIRSYD
;
A
#
# COMPACT_ATOMS: atom_id res chain seq x y z
N MET A 1 14.35 -33.20 -33.35
CA MET A 1 14.81 -32.25 -34.40
C MET A 1 14.77 -32.74 -35.87
N SER A 2 15.14 -33.98 -36.23
CA SER A 2 15.27 -34.40 -37.65
C SER A 2 13.96 -34.61 -38.43
N ASP A 3 12.82 -34.61 -37.74
CA ASP A 3 11.51 -34.92 -38.32
C ASP A 3 10.59 -33.69 -38.47
N ILE A 4 11.06 -32.50 -38.11
CA ILE A 4 10.34 -31.23 -38.30
C ILE A 4 11.02 -30.48 -39.44
N GLU A 5 10.35 -30.38 -40.60
CA GLU A 5 10.77 -29.47 -41.68
C GLU A 5 10.55 -28.01 -41.24
N LEU A 6 11.48 -27.49 -40.44
CA LEU A 6 11.61 -26.06 -40.20
C LEU A 6 12.41 -25.43 -41.36
N PRO A 7 12.11 -24.18 -41.73
CA PRO A 7 13.00 -23.38 -42.57
C PRO A 7 14.44 -23.42 -42.02
N LEU A 8 15.46 -23.24 -42.88
CA LEU A 8 16.88 -23.23 -42.46
C LEU A 8 17.07 -22.35 -41.21
N HIS A 9 17.35 -23.00 -40.08
CA HIS A 9 17.61 -22.35 -38.79
C HIS A 9 19.02 -22.67 -38.31
N GLN A 10 19.60 -21.78 -37.53
CA GLN A 10 20.85 -22.01 -36.81
C GLN A 10 20.53 -22.04 -35.32
N ILE A 11 21.10 -22.98 -34.58
CA ILE A 11 21.13 -22.90 -33.12
C ILE A 11 22.33 -22.04 -32.77
N LEU A 12 22.10 -20.94 -32.05
CA LEU A 12 23.13 -20.00 -31.63
C LEU A 12 23.02 -19.76 -30.12
N SER A 13 24.16 -19.49 -29.48
CA SER A 13 24.18 -18.97 -28.11
C SER A 13 23.62 -17.54 -28.03
N ALA A 14 23.20 -17.12 -26.84
CA ALA A 14 22.74 -15.74 -26.61
C ALA A 14 23.81 -14.71 -27.03
N SER A 15 25.08 -14.96 -26.69
CA SER A 15 26.22 -14.11 -27.05
C SER A 15 26.46 -13.97 -28.57
N GLU A 16 26.12 -14.99 -29.36
CA GLU A 16 26.21 -14.97 -30.82
C GLU A 16 25.06 -14.22 -31.46
N ILE A 17 23.88 -14.28 -30.86
CA ILE A 17 22.70 -13.53 -31.28
C ILE A 17 22.88 -12.03 -31.03
N GLU A 18 23.47 -11.63 -29.89
CA GLU A 18 23.79 -10.21 -29.64
C GLU A 18 24.68 -9.60 -30.73
N LYS A 19 25.54 -10.40 -31.36
CA LYS A 19 26.42 -9.95 -32.46
C LYS A 19 25.67 -9.84 -33.80
N LYS A 20 24.62 -10.63 -34.01
CA LYS A 20 23.85 -10.71 -35.27
C LYS A 20 22.58 -9.87 -35.29
N MET A 21 21.99 -9.59 -34.12
CA MET A 21 20.79 -8.78 -33.93
C MET A 21 21.15 -7.31 -33.63
N PRO A 22 20.26 -6.35 -33.93
CA PRO A 22 20.44 -4.96 -33.49
C PRO A 22 20.55 -4.89 -31.97
N LYS A 23 21.50 -4.11 -31.43
CA LYS A 23 21.61 -3.88 -29.99
C LYS A 23 20.27 -3.40 -29.43
N LEU A 24 19.69 -4.18 -28.52
CA LEU A 24 18.51 -3.80 -27.76
C LEU A 24 18.85 -2.60 -26.85
N PRO A 25 17.86 -1.77 -26.46
CA PRO A 25 18.06 -0.71 -25.48
C PRO A 25 18.77 -1.18 -24.19
N PRO A 26 19.50 -0.30 -23.48
CA PRO A 26 20.16 -0.67 -22.21
C PRO A 26 19.20 -1.23 -21.15
N GLU A 27 17.98 -0.70 -21.06
CA GLU A 27 16.91 -1.17 -20.15
C GLU A 27 16.47 -2.61 -20.44
N SER A 28 16.67 -3.10 -21.65
CA SER A 28 16.37 -4.49 -22.06
C SER A 28 17.55 -5.45 -21.90
N ARG A 29 18.68 -4.99 -21.33
CA ARG A 29 19.84 -5.84 -21.01
C ARG A 29 19.78 -6.50 -19.64
N TYR A 30 19.08 -5.90 -18.68
CA TYR A 30 18.92 -6.47 -17.33
C TYR A 30 18.28 -7.88 -17.42
N TYR A 31 17.19 -8.00 -18.18
CA TYR A 31 16.49 -9.28 -18.39
C TYR A 31 17.15 -10.29 -19.36
N LEU A 32 18.35 -10.00 -19.89
CA LEU A 32 19.17 -11.04 -20.52
C LEU A 32 19.85 -11.92 -19.45
N TYR A 33 19.97 -11.41 -18.22
CA TYR A 33 20.77 -12.01 -17.13
C TYR A 33 20.09 -12.02 -15.74
N ASP A 34 18.81 -11.62 -15.61
CA ASP A 34 18.14 -11.60 -14.30
C ASP A 34 17.72 -13.00 -13.84
N ASP A 35 18.56 -13.61 -12.99
CA ASP A 35 18.17 -14.06 -11.66
C ASP A 35 18.93 -13.16 -10.66
N GLU A 36 18.28 -12.12 -10.12
CA GLU A 36 18.86 -11.27 -9.05
C GLU A 36 18.64 -11.86 -7.64
N ASP A 37 18.18 -13.11 -7.52
CA ASP A 37 17.96 -13.77 -6.21
C ASP A 37 18.77 -15.06 -5.96
N ASP A 38 19.56 -15.55 -6.92
CA ASP A 38 20.47 -16.67 -6.67
C ASP A 38 21.90 -16.16 -6.44
N GLU A 39 22.29 -16.03 -5.17
CA GLU A 39 23.70 -16.00 -4.73
C GLU A 39 24.42 -17.36 -4.95
N ASP A 40 23.94 -18.19 -5.89
CA ASP A 40 24.63 -19.38 -6.36
C ASP A 40 25.19 -19.12 -7.76
N GLU A 41 26.47 -18.75 -7.82
CA GLU A 41 27.30 -18.83 -9.03
C GLU A 41 27.40 -20.30 -9.49
N ASP A 42 26.34 -20.86 -10.09
CA ASP A 42 26.41 -22.10 -10.86
C ASP A 42 26.18 -21.78 -12.35
N ASP A 43 27.11 -22.26 -13.17
CA ASP A 43 27.16 -22.16 -14.64
C ASP A 43 25.83 -22.56 -15.32
N THR A 44 24.85 -21.65 -15.40
CA THR A 44 23.69 -21.83 -16.27
C THR A 44 24.15 -21.59 -17.72
N GLU A 45 24.29 -22.67 -18.50
CA GLU A 45 24.56 -22.59 -19.94
C GLU A 45 23.55 -21.63 -20.60
N ASP A 46 24.05 -20.63 -21.35
CA ASP A 46 23.23 -19.73 -22.18
C ASP A 46 22.18 -20.57 -22.94
N PRO A 47 20.86 -20.34 -22.76
CA PRO A 47 19.86 -21.20 -23.38
C PRO A 47 19.99 -21.14 -24.91
N ASP A 48 20.00 -22.31 -25.56
CA ASP A 48 20.08 -22.45 -27.01
C ASP A 48 18.93 -21.70 -27.71
N MET A 49 19.27 -20.88 -28.70
CA MET A 49 18.31 -20.03 -29.41
C MET A 49 18.18 -20.44 -30.88
N LEU A 50 16.95 -20.62 -31.34
CA LEU A 50 16.64 -20.84 -32.75
C LEU A 50 16.72 -19.51 -33.50
N TYR A 51 17.78 -19.34 -34.29
CA TYR A 51 18.01 -18.15 -35.11
C TYR A 51 17.56 -18.35 -36.56
N PHE A 52 16.73 -17.43 -37.03
CA PHE A 52 16.25 -17.33 -38.40
C PHE A 52 16.66 -15.99 -39.02
N GLU A 53 17.11 -16.02 -40.29
CA GLU A 53 17.44 -14.82 -41.06
C GLU A 53 16.46 -14.67 -42.23
N GLY A 54 15.85 -13.49 -42.35
CA GLY A 54 14.77 -13.23 -43.29
C GLY A 54 13.38 -13.34 -42.66
N ASP A 55 12.36 -13.12 -43.49
CA ASP A 55 10.95 -13.22 -43.07
C ASP A 55 10.54 -14.69 -42.98
N ILE A 56 9.87 -15.06 -41.89
CA ILE A 56 9.49 -16.45 -41.62
C ILE A 56 8.05 -16.57 -41.13
N THR A 57 7.41 -17.66 -41.52
CA THR A 57 6.10 -18.09 -41.03
C THR A 57 6.24 -19.41 -40.30
N LEU A 58 5.72 -19.50 -39.08
CA LEU A 58 5.66 -20.72 -38.27
C LEU A 58 4.19 -21.08 -38.04
N SER A 59 3.80 -22.27 -38.49
CA SER A 59 2.45 -22.79 -38.26
C SER A 59 2.27 -23.32 -36.83
N GLU A 60 1.02 -23.37 -36.35
CA GLU A 60 0.69 -23.95 -35.04
C GLU A 60 1.24 -25.37 -34.85
N SER A 61 1.23 -26.18 -35.91
CA SER A 61 1.79 -27.54 -35.90
C SER A 61 3.30 -27.58 -35.71
N GLN A 62 4.03 -26.65 -36.33
CA GLN A 62 5.47 -26.49 -36.15
C GLN A 62 5.78 -26.01 -34.73
N LEU A 63 4.98 -25.08 -34.20
CA LEU A 63 5.12 -24.57 -32.83
C LEU A 63 4.83 -25.66 -31.77
N LYS A 64 3.78 -26.47 -31.97
CA LYS A 64 3.47 -27.63 -31.11
C LYS A 64 4.54 -28.72 -31.18
N ALA A 65 5.09 -28.96 -32.37
CA ALA A 65 6.17 -29.93 -32.54
C ALA A 65 7.45 -29.49 -31.80
N LEU A 66 7.74 -28.19 -31.78
CA LEU A 66 8.83 -27.61 -30.98
C LEU A 66 8.59 -27.78 -29.46
N LYS A 67 7.35 -27.62 -28.97
CA LYS A 67 7.01 -27.81 -27.54
C LYS A 67 7.12 -29.25 -27.04
N LYS A 68 6.81 -30.25 -27.88
CA LYS A 68 6.69 -31.66 -27.45
C LYS A 68 8.02 -32.34 -27.08
N GLU A 69 9.16 -31.76 -27.47
CA GLU A 69 10.49 -32.31 -27.17
C GLU A 69 11.12 -31.81 -25.84
N ASN A 70 10.37 -31.06 -25.01
CA ASN A 70 10.74 -30.70 -23.63
C ASN A 70 11.99 -29.82 -23.48
N TYR A 71 12.10 -28.76 -24.30
CA TYR A 71 13.10 -27.70 -24.17
C TYR A 71 12.41 -26.34 -24.00
N ASN A 72 12.89 -25.52 -23.07
CA ASN A 72 12.69 -24.07 -23.14
C ASN A 72 13.48 -23.60 -24.36
N PHE A 73 12.81 -23.28 -25.47
CA PHE A 73 13.47 -22.80 -26.69
C PHE A 73 13.13 -21.35 -26.92
N ASN A 74 14.20 -20.56 -27.04
CA ASN A 74 14.11 -19.16 -27.37
C ASN A 74 14.21 -18.96 -28.89
N ILE A 75 13.48 -18.01 -29.46
CA ILE A 75 13.48 -17.77 -30.91
C ILE A 75 14.00 -16.37 -31.21
N ALA A 76 14.89 -16.25 -32.19
CA ALA A 76 15.35 -14.97 -32.72
C ALA A 76 15.16 -14.90 -34.24
N VAL A 77 14.45 -13.88 -34.70
CA VAL A 77 14.19 -13.64 -36.12
C VAL A 77 14.77 -12.30 -36.53
N LYS A 78 15.75 -12.33 -37.44
CA LYS A 78 16.26 -11.15 -38.13
C LYS A 78 15.43 -10.89 -39.38
N GLY A 79 14.21 -10.39 -39.19
CA GLY A 79 13.19 -10.17 -40.21
C GLY A 79 11.81 -10.05 -39.59
N ASN A 80 10.77 -10.20 -40.39
CA ASN A 80 9.39 -10.33 -39.91
C ASN A 80 9.09 -11.78 -39.49
N LEU A 81 8.28 -11.94 -38.46
CA LEU A 81 7.79 -13.24 -37.99
C LEU A 81 6.27 -13.30 -38.11
N THR A 82 5.74 -14.34 -38.72
CA THR A 82 4.31 -14.65 -38.72
C THR A 82 4.09 -15.95 -37.95
N LEU A 83 3.27 -15.90 -36.90
CA LEU A 83 2.81 -17.06 -36.15
C LEU A 83 1.37 -17.35 -36.56
N GLU A 84 1.09 -18.52 -37.13
CA GLU A 84 -0.28 -18.91 -37.45
C GLU A 84 -0.93 -19.54 -36.22
N GLY A 85 -2.06 -18.97 -35.77
CA GLY A 85 -2.82 -19.43 -34.60
C GLY A 85 -2.48 -18.72 -33.29
N HIS A 86 -2.92 -19.32 -32.19
CA HIS A 86 -2.69 -18.83 -30.83
C HIS A 86 -1.28 -19.21 -30.36
N PHE A 87 -0.50 -18.23 -29.89
CA PHE A 87 0.85 -18.47 -29.38
C PHE A 87 0.95 -18.17 -27.87
N TYR A 88 1.09 -19.23 -27.09
CA TYR A 88 1.40 -19.18 -25.66
C TYR A 88 2.89 -19.42 -25.44
N THR A 89 3.61 -18.51 -24.79
CA THR A 89 5.06 -18.63 -24.59
C THR A 89 5.43 -19.52 -23.42
N GLY A 90 4.64 -19.55 -22.35
CA GLY A 90 5.19 -19.91 -21.03
C GLY A 90 6.44 -19.06 -20.76
N TYR A 91 7.54 -19.69 -20.32
CA TYR A 91 8.82 -19.04 -20.03
C TYR A 91 9.74 -18.77 -21.25
N ASN A 92 9.27 -18.97 -22.48
CA ASN A 92 10.11 -18.82 -23.68
C ASN A 92 10.25 -17.36 -24.13
N LYS A 93 11.48 -16.91 -24.40
CA LYS A 93 11.79 -15.54 -24.87
C LYS A 93 11.79 -15.47 -26.41
N LEU A 94 11.21 -14.40 -26.96
CA LEU A 94 11.12 -14.16 -28.42
C LEU A 94 11.73 -12.83 -28.84
N TRP A 95 12.59 -12.84 -29.85
CA TRP A 95 13.23 -11.65 -30.42
C TRP A 95 12.92 -11.50 -31.90
N VAL A 96 12.41 -10.33 -32.31
CA VAL A 96 12.06 -10.04 -33.71
C VAL A 96 12.58 -8.66 -34.10
N SER A 97 13.43 -8.58 -35.13
CA SER A 97 13.99 -7.30 -35.59
C SER A 97 13.04 -6.51 -36.51
N GLY A 98 12.04 -7.17 -37.10
CA GLY A 98 10.94 -6.60 -37.87
C GLY A 98 9.59 -6.63 -37.12
N ASN A 99 8.50 -6.84 -37.86
CA ASN A 99 7.14 -6.97 -37.30
C ASN A 99 6.85 -8.43 -36.90
N LEU A 100 6.01 -8.59 -35.88
CA LEU A 100 5.40 -9.86 -35.47
C LEU A 100 3.92 -9.85 -35.86
N TYR A 101 3.47 -10.85 -36.60
CA TYR A 101 2.07 -11.07 -36.96
C TYR A 101 1.57 -12.34 -36.27
N CYS A 102 0.38 -12.29 -35.66
CA CYS A 102 -0.23 -13.44 -34.99
C CYS A 102 -1.76 -13.31 -34.92
N ASP A 103 -2.45 -14.40 -34.60
CA ASP A 103 -3.88 -14.33 -34.30
C ASP A 103 -4.09 -13.79 -32.87
N SER A 104 -3.53 -14.48 -31.87
CA SER A 104 -3.52 -14.07 -30.46
C SER A 104 -2.11 -14.24 -29.88
N LEU A 105 -1.72 -13.40 -28.93
CA LEU A 105 -0.41 -13.45 -28.28
C LEU A 105 -0.54 -13.42 -26.75
N SER A 106 -0.06 -14.44 -26.06
CA SER A 106 -0.02 -14.43 -24.59
C SER A 106 1.38 -14.13 -24.06
N SER A 107 1.45 -13.51 -22.88
CA SER A 107 2.70 -13.23 -22.14
C SER A 107 3.67 -12.29 -22.87
N ALA A 108 3.13 -11.19 -23.42
CA ALA A 108 3.85 -10.21 -24.24
C ALA A 108 5.04 -9.54 -23.53
N GLU A 109 5.11 -9.57 -22.20
CA GLU A 109 6.26 -9.13 -21.39
C GLU A 109 7.57 -9.84 -21.77
N SER A 110 7.48 -11.10 -22.22
CA SER A 110 8.63 -11.95 -22.59
C SER A 110 9.19 -11.66 -23.98
N PHE A 111 8.59 -10.71 -24.70
CA PHE A 111 8.89 -10.45 -26.11
C PHE A 111 9.75 -9.21 -26.31
N ARG A 112 10.59 -9.26 -27.33
CA ARG A 112 11.43 -8.14 -27.78
C ARG A 112 11.22 -7.95 -29.28
N VAL A 113 10.24 -7.13 -29.63
CA VAL A 113 9.88 -6.83 -31.02
C VAL A 113 10.26 -5.38 -31.33
N LYS A 114 11.20 -5.20 -32.28
CA LYS A 114 11.64 -3.85 -32.68
C LYS A 114 10.61 -3.14 -33.57
N GLY A 115 9.89 -3.89 -34.40
CA GLY A 115 8.81 -3.40 -35.25
C GLY A 115 7.50 -3.25 -34.46
N LYS A 116 6.40 -3.68 -35.06
CA LYS A 116 5.08 -3.77 -34.41
C LYS A 116 4.70 -5.21 -34.14
N ILE A 117 3.99 -5.44 -33.04
CA ILE A 117 3.17 -6.63 -32.83
C ILE A 117 1.80 -6.34 -33.42
N ILE A 118 1.35 -7.18 -34.35
CA ILE A 118 0.06 -7.05 -35.03
C ILE A 118 -0.69 -8.34 -34.74
N ALA A 119 -1.59 -8.27 -33.75
CA ALA A 119 -2.44 -9.38 -33.33
C ALA A 119 -3.85 -9.17 -33.87
N ARG A 120 -4.43 -10.23 -34.45
CA ARG A 120 -5.79 -10.17 -35.01
C ARG A 120 -6.84 -10.04 -33.91
N TYR A 121 -6.65 -10.76 -32.80
CA TYR A 121 -7.65 -10.95 -31.76
C TYR A 121 -7.24 -10.26 -30.46
N TYR A 122 -6.16 -10.66 -29.81
CA TYR A 122 -5.75 -10.01 -28.56
C TYR A 122 -4.27 -10.20 -28.23
N VAL A 123 -3.79 -9.40 -27.26
CA VAL A 123 -2.49 -9.58 -26.61
C VAL A 123 -2.68 -9.60 -25.09
N THR A 124 -1.98 -10.50 -24.39
CA THR A 124 -2.00 -10.56 -22.92
C THR A 124 -0.65 -10.21 -22.27
N PHE A 125 -0.70 -9.65 -21.07
CA PHE A 125 0.40 -9.46 -20.13
C PHE A 125 0.00 -10.09 -18.80
N SER A 126 0.86 -10.90 -18.19
CA SER A 126 0.55 -11.58 -16.93
C SER A 126 1.78 -11.68 -16.04
N ALA A 127 1.62 -11.36 -14.76
CA ALA A 127 2.63 -11.62 -13.72
C ALA A 127 2.16 -12.78 -12.83
N ASP A 128 3.11 -13.51 -12.25
CA ASP A 128 2.85 -14.60 -11.29
C ASP A 128 2.71 -14.08 -9.83
N ASP A 129 2.99 -12.80 -9.59
CA ASP A 129 3.09 -12.18 -8.26
C ASP A 129 2.22 -10.91 -8.20
N ASP A 130 1.21 -10.97 -7.33
CA ASP A 130 0.13 -10.02 -7.08
C ASP A 130 0.55 -8.80 -6.25
N GLU A 131 1.80 -8.75 -5.74
CA GLU A 131 2.24 -7.68 -4.83
C GLU A 131 3.00 -6.52 -5.52
N ALA A 132 3.32 -6.60 -6.82
CA ALA A 132 4.09 -5.54 -7.49
C ALA A 132 3.73 -5.31 -8.97
N LEU A 133 3.32 -4.07 -9.29
CA LEU A 133 3.09 -3.62 -10.66
C LEU A 133 4.39 -3.65 -11.50
N ARG A 134 4.47 -4.55 -12.47
CA ARG A 134 5.64 -4.71 -13.35
C ARG A 134 5.62 -3.73 -14.51
N SER A 135 6.78 -3.23 -14.91
CA SER A 135 6.88 -2.35 -16.08
C SER A 135 7.00 -3.14 -17.37
N THR A 136 6.20 -2.77 -18.38
CA THR A 136 6.36 -3.33 -19.73
C THR A 136 7.59 -2.78 -20.45
N SER A 137 8.15 -3.58 -21.36
CA SER A 137 9.14 -3.08 -22.31
C SER A 137 8.51 -2.13 -23.34
N LYS A 138 9.33 -1.31 -24.00
CA LYS A 138 8.86 -0.38 -25.04
C LYS A 138 8.38 -1.14 -26.28
N LEU A 139 7.07 -1.39 -26.37
CA LEU A 139 6.41 -2.14 -27.44
C LEU A 139 5.48 -1.25 -28.28
N LYS A 140 5.23 -1.67 -29.52
CA LYS A 140 4.22 -1.09 -30.41
C LYS A 140 3.25 -2.18 -30.80
N ILE A 141 1.99 -2.04 -30.44
CA ILE A 141 0.99 -3.11 -30.59
C ILE A 141 -0.22 -2.58 -31.35
N GLU A 142 -0.67 -3.36 -32.33
CA GLU A 142 -1.92 -3.18 -33.05
C GLU A 142 -2.80 -4.41 -32.79
N THR A 143 -3.91 -4.22 -32.09
CA THR A 143 -4.84 -5.29 -31.68
C THR A 143 -6.20 -4.68 -31.28
N PRO A 144 -7.31 -5.42 -31.39
CA PRO A 144 -8.58 -4.94 -30.84
C PRO A 144 -8.64 -5.02 -29.31
N TYR A 145 -7.99 -6.02 -28.68
CA TYR A 145 -8.05 -6.22 -27.23
C TYR A 145 -6.67 -6.41 -26.59
N ILE A 146 -6.50 -5.83 -25.40
CA ILE A 146 -5.37 -6.06 -24.49
C ILE A 146 -5.91 -6.61 -23.17
N PHE A 147 -5.30 -7.67 -22.64
CA PHE A 147 -5.55 -8.16 -21.28
C PHE A 147 -4.28 -7.98 -20.48
N SER A 148 -4.32 -7.32 -19.34
CA SER A 148 -3.14 -6.98 -18.55
C SER A 148 -3.37 -7.27 -17.08
N TRP A 149 -2.53 -8.10 -16.50
CA TRP A 149 -2.57 -8.47 -15.09
C TRP A 149 -1.26 -8.04 -14.41
N TYR A 150 -1.35 -7.07 -13.50
CA TYR A 150 -0.25 -6.44 -12.76
C TYR A 150 0.91 -5.90 -13.64
N TYR A 151 0.58 -5.28 -14.78
CA TYR A 151 1.54 -4.59 -15.65
C TYR A 151 1.20 -3.12 -15.93
N ASP A 152 2.19 -2.23 -15.76
CA ASP A 152 2.18 -0.87 -16.26
C ASP A 152 2.39 -0.85 -17.79
N LEU A 153 1.35 -0.47 -18.50
CA LEU A 153 1.33 -0.38 -19.95
C LEU A 153 1.77 1.01 -20.48
N SER A 154 2.22 1.93 -19.62
CA SER A 154 2.63 3.29 -20.00
C SER A 154 3.79 3.31 -21.02
N ASN A 155 4.57 2.23 -21.12
CA ASN A 155 5.65 2.10 -22.10
C ASN A 155 5.20 1.57 -23.47
N ILE A 156 3.91 1.23 -23.65
CA ILE A 156 3.38 0.67 -24.88
C ILE A 156 2.74 1.76 -25.75
N THR A 157 2.99 1.69 -27.06
CA THR A 157 2.20 2.43 -28.06
C THR A 157 1.10 1.52 -28.61
N LEU A 158 -0.17 1.84 -28.33
CA LEU A 158 -1.36 1.12 -28.79
C LEU A 158 -2.09 1.85 -29.92
N ASN A 159 -2.83 1.12 -30.76
CA ASN A 159 -3.83 1.71 -31.64
C ASN A 159 -4.98 2.32 -30.81
N ARG A 160 -5.57 3.41 -31.30
CA ARG A 160 -6.52 4.26 -30.55
C ARG A 160 -7.77 3.52 -30.07
N ASP A 161 -8.19 2.55 -30.86
CA ASP A 161 -9.41 1.78 -30.77
C ASP A 161 -9.24 0.45 -30.02
N ALA A 162 -8.04 0.14 -29.52
CA ALA A 162 -7.84 -1.00 -28.64
C ALA A 162 -8.58 -0.80 -27.31
N ILE A 163 -9.30 -1.84 -26.87
CA ILE A 163 -9.94 -1.91 -25.56
C ILE A 163 -9.03 -2.68 -24.62
N VAL A 164 -8.75 -2.09 -23.47
CA VAL A 164 -7.84 -2.66 -22.47
C VAL A 164 -8.67 -3.24 -21.33
N PHE A 165 -8.32 -4.44 -20.89
CA PHE A 165 -8.83 -5.08 -19.70
C PHE A 165 -7.66 -5.15 -18.72
N ILE A 166 -7.78 -4.52 -17.56
CA ILE A 166 -6.67 -4.39 -16.60
C ILE A 166 -7.08 -4.87 -15.21
N VAL A 167 -6.19 -5.64 -14.59
CA VAL A 167 -6.26 -6.05 -13.18
C VAL A 167 -4.97 -5.56 -12.51
N CYS A 168 -5.09 -4.60 -11.60
CA CYS A 168 -4.04 -4.06 -10.75
C CYS A 168 -4.69 -3.29 -9.59
N ASP A 169 -3.90 -2.75 -8.67
CA ASP A 169 -4.42 -1.84 -7.64
C ASP A 169 -4.94 -0.53 -8.26
N GLU A 170 -5.90 0.12 -7.60
CA GLU A 170 -6.53 1.36 -8.08
C GLU A 170 -5.52 2.52 -8.15
N ASP A 171 -4.66 2.65 -7.15
CA ASP A 171 -3.60 3.66 -7.09
C ASP A 171 -2.61 3.51 -8.27
N ASP A 172 -2.25 2.27 -8.60
CA ASP A 172 -1.35 1.94 -9.71
C ASP A 172 -1.97 2.31 -11.07
N TYR A 173 -3.26 2.05 -11.24
CA TYR A 173 -4.00 2.46 -12.43
C TYR A 173 -4.03 3.97 -12.58
N GLU A 174 -4.26 4.71 -11.48
CA GLU A 174 -4.29 6.17 -11.50
C GLU A 174 -2.96 6.76 -11.97
N GLU A 175 -1.83 6.09 -11.79
CA GLU A 175 -0.55 6.59 -12.30
C GLU A 175 -0.40 6.42 -13.83
N MET A 176 -1.06 5.42 -14.43
CA MET A 176 -0.90 5.07 -15.86
C MET A 176 -1.34 6.19 -16.81
N THR A 177 -0.57 6.42 -17.87
CA THR A 177 -0.84 7.49 -18.85
C THR A 177 -1.61 7.01 -20.10
N LEU A 178 -2.30 5.87 -19.98
CA LEU A 178 -3.07 5.27 -21.06
C LEU A 178 -4.22 6.16 -21.52
N LYS A 179 -4.40 6.26 -22.83
CA LYS A 179 -5.50 7.03 -23.46
C LYS A 179 -6.64 6.14 -23.95
N ASN A 180 -6.38 4.84 -24.04
CA ASN A 180 -7.34 3.83 -24.45
C ASN A 180 -8.42 3.67 -23.38
N PHE A 181 -9.57 3.14 -23.79
CA PHE A 181 -10.59 2.74 -22.82
C PHE A 181 -10.11 1.52 -22.03
N CYS A 182 -10.31 1.52 -20.72
CA CYS A 182 -9.94 0.43 -19.84
C CYS A 182 -11.15 -0.08 -19.06
N PHE A 183 -11.42 -1.38 -19.12
CA PHE A 183 -12.18 -2.07 -18.08
C PHE A 183 -11.24 -2.42 -16.94
N PHE A 184 -11.59 -1.98 -15.74
CA PHE A 184 -10.84 -2.27 -14.53
C PHE A 184 -11.47 -3.45 -13.78
N SER A 185 -10.65 -4.45 -13.46
CA SER A 185 -11.02 -5.63 -12.66
C SER A 185 -12.39 -6.21 -13.07
N PHE A 186 -13.30 -6.40 -12.12
CA PHE A 186 -14.59 -7.04 -12.33
C PHE A 186 -15.64 -6.18 -13.05
N SER A 187 -15.34 -4.94 -13.48
CA SER A 187 -16.28 -4.14 -14.28
C SER A 187 -16.69 -4.82 -15.60
N VAL A 188 -15.91 -5.80 -16.05
CA VAL A 188 -16.16 -6.60 -17.26
C VAL A 188 -17.44 -7.42 -17.20
N ILE A 189 -17.92 -7.79 -16.01
CA ILE A 189 -19.11 -8.64 -15.83
C ILE A 189 -20.38 -8.02 -16.44
N PHE A 190 -20.39 -6.70 -16.60
CA PHE A 190 -21.53 -5.97 -17.15
C PHE A 190 -21.48 -5.81 -18.67
N ALA A 191 -20.33 -6.04 -19.31
CA ALA A 191 -20.14 -5.83 -20.75
C ALA A 191 -19.86 -7.12 -21.52
N VAL A 192 -19.14 -8.06 -20.91
CA VAL A 192 -18.68 -9.29 -21.55
C VAL A 192 -19.70 -10.40 -21.32
N LYS A 193 -19.87 -11.27 -22.33
CA LYS A 193 -20.70 -12.47 -22.24
C LYS A 193 -20.27 -13.35 -21.04
N PRO A 194 -21.19 -13.70 -20.12
CA PRO A 194 -20.85 -14.47 -18.92
C PRO A 194 -20.16 -15.81 -19.21
N GLU A 195 -20.49 -16.46 -20.32
CA GLU A 195 -19.86 -17.71 -20.72
C GLU A 195 -18.36 -17.58 -21.07
N LEU A 196 -17.86 -16.36 -21.31
CA LEU A 196 -16.44 -16.09 -21.59
C LEU A 196 -15.64 -15.80 -20.32
N LEU A 197 -16.29 -15.72 -19.17
CA LEU A 197 -15.67 -15.46 -17.88
C LEU A 197 -15.51 -16.75 -17.08
N ASN A 198 -14.43 -16.86 -16.32
CA ASN A 198 -14.28 -17.91 -15.32
C ASN A 198 -15.22 -17.65 -14.13
N PRO A 199 -15.63 -18.70 -13.38
CA PRO A 199 -16.44 -18.50 -12.19
C PRO A 199 -15.68 -17.67 -11.14
N ILE A 200 -16.33 -16.64 -10.62
CA ILE A 200 -15.78 -15.76 -9.58
C ILE A 200 -16.37 -16.19 -8.24
N TYR A 201 -15.52 -16.58 -7.29
CA TYR A 201 -15.96 -17.12 -5.99
C TYR A 201 -15.76 -16.14 -4.83
N ASP A 202 -14.95 -15.11 -5.02
CA ASP A 202 -14.72 -14.02 -4.08
C ASP A 202 -14.71 -12.68 -4.85
N SER A 203 -15.19 -11.61 -4.24
CA SER A 203 -15.10 -10.25 -4.80
C SER A 203 -13.68 -9.70 -4.79
N ASP A 204 -12.82 -10.27 -3.93
CA ASP A 204 -11.39 -9.97 -3.85
C ASP A 204 -10.54 -11.02 -4.62
N ASP A 205 -11.17 -11.85 -5.45
CA ASP A 205 -10.48 -12.83 -6.29
C ASP A 205 -9.60 -12.11 -7.32
N ASP A 206 -8.31 -12.38 -7.32
CA ASP A 206 -7.33 -11.80 -8.24
C ASP A 206 -7.06 -12.73 -9.43
N SER A 207 -7.69 -13.91 -9.48
CA SER A 207 -7.45 -14.91 -10.50
C SER A 207 -7.86 -14.48 -11.92
N GLU A 208 -7.39 -15.25 -12.90
CA GLU A 208 -7.66 -15.03 -14.32
C GLU A 208 -9.18 -14.98 -14.61
N ILE A 209 -9.70 -13.77 -14.81
CA ILE A 209 -11.14 -13.52 -15.01
C ILE A 209 -11.65 -14.11 -16.34
N PHE A 210 -10.82 -14.11 -17.37
CA PHE A 210 -11.21 -14.53 -18.72
C PHE A 210 -10.92 -16.01 -18.98
N ASN A 211 -11.88 -16.70 -19.61
CA ASN A 211 -11.66 -18.01 -20.17
C ASN A 211 -11.11 -17.89 -21.60
N PHE A 212 -9.78 -17.86 -21.74
CA PHE A 212 -9.14 -17.62 -23.04
C PHE A 212 -9.43 -18.68 -24.10
N ASP A 213 -9.68 -19.94 -23.73
CA ASP A 213 -10.10 -20.99 -24.66
C ASP A 213 -11.43 -20.62 -25.35
N ARG A 214 -12.44 -20.24 -24.56
CA ARG A 214 -13.75 -19.82 -25.10
C ARG A 214 -13.66 -18.48 -25.84
N LEU A 215 -12.80 -17.59 -25.37
CA LEU A 215 -12.54 -16.30 -26.03
C LEU A 215 -11.98 -16.51 -27.45
N ASP A 216 -10.95 -17.36 -27.58
CA ASP A 216 -10.36 -17.70 -28.87
C ASP A 216 -11.39 -18.34 -29.81
N GLU A 217 -12.17 -19.31 -29.33
CA GLU A 217 -13.25 -19.92 -30.13
C GLU A 217 -14.27 -18.89 -30.64
N THR A 218 -14.63 -17.92 -29.81
CA THR A 218 -15.61 -16.87 -30.12
C THR A 218 -15.04 -15.91 -31.18
N LEU A 219 -13.81 -15.44 -30.99
CA LEU A 219 -13.15 -14.52 -31.90
C LEU A 219 -12.81 -15.16 -33.25
N GLN A 220 -12.44 -16.44 -33.28
CA GLN A 220 -12.21 -17.20 -34.51
C GLN A 220 -13.48 -17.37 -35.36
N LYS A 221 -14.66 -17.45 -34.73
CA LYS A 221 -15.96 -17.46 -35.42
C LYS A 221 -16.37 -16.07 -35.92
N GLY A 222 -15.64 -15.02 -35.53
CA GLY A 222 -15.98 -13.62 -35.82
C GLY A 222 -17.15 -13.10 -34.99
N GLU A 223 -17.44 -13.73 -33.85
CA GLU A 223 -18.51 -13.33 -32.94
C GLU A 223 -18.01 -12.25 -31.96
N SER A 224 -18.93 -11.39 -31.50
CA SER A 224 -18.63 -10.40 -30.46
C SER A 224 -18.42 -11.08 -29.11
N ILE A 225 -17.49 -10.54 -28.31
CA ILE A 225 -17.26 -10.93 -26.91
C ILE A 225 -18.24 -10.25 -25.95
N PHE A 226 -18.90 -9.18 -26.41
CA PHE A 226 -19.80 -8.38 -25.59
C PHE A 226 -21.23 -8.91 -25.61
N ILE A 227 -21.99 -8.58 -24.56
CA ILE A 227 -23.41 -8.91 -24.43
C ILE A 227 -24.27 -8.24 -25.51
N GLU A 228 -25.45 -8.80 -25.78
CA GLU A 228 -26.40 -8.20 -26.70
C GLU A 228 -26.89 -6.84 -26.17
N GLY A 229 -26.94 -5.83 -27.03
CA GLY A 229 -27.30 -4.47 -26.62
C GLY A 229 -26.15 -3.71 -25.94
N PHE A 230 -24.91 -4.15 -26.16
CA PHE A 230 -23.68 -3.39 -25.88
C PHE A 230 -22.95 -3.06 -27.19
N ASP A 231 -22.62 -1.78 -27.39
CA ASP A 231 -21.78 -1.30 -28.49
C ASP A 231 -20.52 -0.65 -27.91
N ALA A 232 -19.36 -1.23 -28.18
CA ALA A 232 -18.08 -0.72 -27.67
C ALA A 232 -17.78 0.74 -28.05
N ASN A 233 -18.40 1.27 -29.11
CA ASN A 233 -18.26 2.69 -29.47
C ASN A 233 -18.84 3.62 -28.39
N SER A 234 -19.78 3.16 -27.55
CA SER A 234 -20.30 3.96 -26.44
C SER A 234 -19.24 4.29 -25.39
N LEU A 235 -18.20 3.45 -25.26
CA LEU A 235 -17.09 3.65 -24.33
C LEU A 235 -16.23 4.86 -24.74
N LEU A 236 -16.18 5.19 -26.03
CA LEU A 236 -15.45 6.36 -26.54
C LEU A 236 -16.03 7.70 -26.03
N LEU A 237 -17.28 7.68 -25.59
CA LEU A 237 -17.98 8.84 -25.04
C LEU A 237 -17.79 8.98 -23.53
N GLU A 238 -17.30 7.95 -22.84
CA GLU A 238 -17.26 7.90 -21.38
C GLU A 238 -16.34 8.98 -20.80
N GLN A 239 -15.14 9.12 -21.38
CA GLN A 239 -14.23 10.20 -21.01
C GLN A 239 -14.91 11.57 -21.16
N GLN A 240 -15.72 11.80 -22.20
CA GLN A 240 -16.41 13.08 -22.37
C GLN A 240 -17.47 13.32 -21.29
N ALA A 241 -18.22 12.29 -20.89
CA ALA A 241 -19.20 12.39 -19.79
C ALA A 241 -18.52 12.76 -18.46
N VAL A 242 -17.44 12.05 -18.12
CA VAL A 242 -16.64 12.29 -16.90
C VAL A 242 -16.06 13.71 -16.90
N GLU A 243 -15.55 14.19 -18.04
CA GLU A 243 -15.02 15.55 -18.12
C GLU A 243 -16.10 16.63 -17.96
N TYR A 244 -17.30 16.41 -18.51
CA TYR A 244 -18.40 17.34 -18.29
C TYR A 244 -18.87 17.34 -16.83
N GLU A 245 -18.94 16.18 -16.18
CA GLU A 245 -19.30 16.08 -14.76
C GLU A 245 -18.28 16.82 -13.89
N ARG A 246 -16.98 16.63 -14.15
CA ARG A 246 -15.86 17.32 -13.48
C ARG A 246 -15.96 18.83 -13.61
N LEU A 247 -16.37 19.34 -14.78
CA LEU A 247 -16.57 20.77 -14.99
C LEU A 247 -17.93 21.29 -14.47
N GLU A 248 -18.67 20.48 -13.70
CA GLU A 248 -20.02 20.77 -13.22
C GLU A 248 -21.04 21.07 -14.35
N ARG A 249 -20.73 20.65 -15.59
CA ARG A 249 -21.57 20.80 -16.79
C ARG A 249 -22.52 19.61 -16.89
N TYR A 250 -23.36 19.47 -15.88
CA TYR A 250 -24.19 18.28 -15.67
C TYR A 250 -25.23 18.03 -16.77
N LYS A 251 -25.71 19.11 -17.44
CA LYS A 251 -26.62 19.00 -18.59
C LYS A 251 -25.96 18.27 -19.75
N GLU A 252 -24.75 18.69 -20.11
CA GLU A 252 -23.95 18.08 -21.17
C GLU A 252 -23.51 16.66 -20.79
N ALA A 253 -23.09 16.42 -19.54
CA ALA A 253 -22.76 15.08 -19.05
C ALA A 253 -23.95 14.11 -19.21
N PHE A 254 -25.15 14.55 -18.81
CA PHE A 254 -26.37 13.75 -18.97
C PHE A 254 -26.75 13.53 -20.44
N ALA A 255 -26.50 14.51 -21.31
CA ALA A 255 -26.72 14.37 -22.74
C ALA A 255 -25.80 13.32 -23.37
N ILE A 256 -24.54 13.23 -22.93
CA ILE A 256 -23.63 12.15 -23.32
C ILE A 256 -24.13 10.80 -22.79
N LEU A 257 -24.53 10.72 -21.51
CA LEU A 257 -25.10 9.49 -20.94
C LEU A 257 -26.34 9.02 -21.73
N LYS A 258 -27.23 9.93 -22.16
CA LYS A 258 -28.35 9.58 -23.06
C LYS A 258 -27.89 8.99 -24.40
N GLN A 259 -26.76 9.43 -24.95
CA GLN A 259 -26.20 8.85 -26.18
C GLN A 259 -25.65 7.46 -25.91
N GLN A 260 -24.90 7.28 -24.82
CA GLN A 260 -24.37 5.99 -24.39
C GLN A 260 -25.48 4.97 -24.13
N LEU A 261 -26.56 5.36 -23.46
CA LEU A 261 -27.73 4.51 -23.21
C LEU A 261 -28.48 4.09 -24.48
N LYS A 262 -28.41 4.88 -25.56
CA LYS A 262 -28.98 4.50 -26.86
C LYS A 262 -28.13 3.46 -27.58
N LEU A 263 -26.81 3.56 -27.46
CA LEU A 263 -25.84 2.63 -28.06
C LEU A 263 -25.79 1.31 -27.28
N SER A 264 -25.78 1.42 -25.95
CA SER A 264 -25.56 0.30 -25.03
C SER A 264 -26.69 0.19 -24.00
N PRO A 265 -27.95 -0.06 -24.40
CA PRO A 265 -29.09 -0.12 -23.50
C PRO A 265 -29.05 -1.27 -22.49
N ALA A 266 -28.20 -2.28 -22.70
CA ALA A 266 -28.00 -3.40 -21.79
C ALA A 266 -26.84 -3.20 -20.80
N TYR A 267 -26.09 -2.09 -20.91
CA TYR A 267 -24.92 -1.87 -20.06
C TYR A 267 -25.30 -1.25 -18.71
N TYR A 268 -25.07 -1.99 -17.63
CA TYR A 268 -25.39 -1.60 -16.26
C TYR A 268 -24.84 -0.22 -15.87
N THR A 269 -23.55 0.02 -16.14
CA THR A 269 -22.81 1.17 -15.63
C THR A 269 -23.39 2.51 -16.10
N PHE A 270 -23.79 2.65 -17.36
CA PHE A 270 -24.36 3.92 -17.85
C PHE A 270 -25.73 4.24 -17.24
N TRP A 271 -26.55 3.23 -16.95
CA TRP A 271 -27.82 3.45 -16.25
C TRP A 271 -27.57 3.86 -14.80
N TYR A 272 -26.61 3.21 -14.16
CA TYR A 272 -26.18 3.56 -12.80
C TYR A 272 -25.62 4.99 -12.75
N ASP A 273 -24.76 5.38 -13.68
CA ASP A 273 -24.16 6.72 -13.75
C ASP A 273 -25.18 7.81 -14.03
N ALA A 274 -26.15 7.56 -14.91
CA ALA A 274 -27.27 8.49 -15.12
C ALA A 274 -28.10 8.68 -13.83
N GLY A 275 -28.36 7.59 -13.08
CA GLY A 275 -28.99 7.68 -11.77
C GLY A 275 -28.15 8.45 -10.76
N ARG A 276 -26.84 8.18 -10.70
CA ARG A 276 -25.85 8.83 -9.81
C ARG A 276 -25.77 10.32 -10.03
N LEU A 277 -25.65 10.75 -11.29
CA LEU A 277 -25.63 12.16 -11.66
C LEU A 277 -26.91 12.87 -11.19
N LEU A 278 -28.09 12.29 -11.46
CA LEU A 278 -29.36 12.86 -11.02
C LEU A 278 -29.53 12.87 -9.50
N PHE A 279 -29.08 11.82 -8.81
CA PHE A 279 -29.10 11.73 -7.35
C PHE A 279 -28.24 12.83 -6.71
N ASN A 280 -27.04 13.06 -7.23
CA ASN A 280 -26.12 14.10 -6.76
C ASN A 280 -26.69 15.52 -6.95
N LEU A 281 -27.55 15.70 -7.95
CA LEU A 281 -28.30 16.95 -8.16
C LEU A 281 -29.55 17.08 -7.28
N GLY A 282 -29.84 16.09 -6.42
CA GLY A 282 -31.05 16.04 -5.59
C GLY A 282 -32.31 15.61 -6.34
N ALA A 283 -32.21 15.21 -7.60
CA ALA A 283 -33.33 14.83 -8.46
C ALA A 283 -33.77 13.38 -8.21
N TYR A 284 -34.02 13.02 -6.95
CA TYR A 284 -34.23 11.63 -6.51
C TYR A 284 -35.37 10.92 -7.24
N GLU A 285 -36.49 11.59 -7.46
CA GLU A 285 -37.63 11.01 -8.17
C GLU A 285 -37.29 10.67 -9.63
N GLN A 286 -36.46 11.51 -10.26
CA GLN A 286 -36.02 11.33 -11.65
C GLN A 286 -34.85 10.35 -11.76
N ALA A 287 -34.05 10.15 -10.70
CA ALA A 287 -32.97 9.17 -10.65
C ALA A 287 -33.48 7.72 -10.55
N ILE A 288 -34.58 7.49 -9.82
CA ILE A 288 -35.13 6.15 -9.56
C ILE A 288 -35.32 5.29 -10.83
N PRO A 289 -35.94 5.78 -11.93
CA PRO A 289 -36.10 4.95 -13.13
C PRO A 289 -34.78 4.46 -13.75
N TYR A 290 -33.70 5.24 -13.61
CA TYR A 290 -32.37 4.85 -14.12
C TYR A 290 -31.74 3.79 -13.23
N TYR A 291 -31.82 3.96 -11.90
CA TYR A 291 -31.36 2.94 -10.97
C TYR A 291 -32.19 1.66 -11.01
N ASP A 292 -33.52 1.74 -11.11
CA ASP A 292 -34.40 0.58 -11.29
C ASP A 292 -33.96 -0.20 -12.55
N LYS A 293 -33.64 0.50 -13.65
CA LYS A 293 -33.17 -0.14 -14.88
C LYS A 293 -31.80 -0.78 -14.71
N ALA A 294 -30.84 -0.09 -14.08
CA ALA A 294 -29.53 -0.65 -13.76
C ALA A 294 -29.65 -1.89 -12.88
N ALA A 295 -30.41 -1.84 -11.79
CA ALA A 295 -30.58 -2.95 -10.86
C ALA A 295 -31.13 -4.22 -11.53
N ASN A 296 -32.00 -4.06 -12.54
CA ASN A 296 -32.54 -5.16 -13.35
C ASN A 296 -31.59 -5.68 -14.43
N LEU A 297 -30.53 -4.94 -14.77
CA LEU A 297 -29.47 -5.36 -15.69
C LEU A 297 -28.29 -6.01 -14.96
N PHE A 298 -28.27 -5.96 -13.63
CA PHE A 298 -27.25 -6.63 -12.83
C PHE A 298 -27.34 -8.15 -13.08
N PRO A 299 -26.25 -8.82 -13.49
CA PRO A 299 -26.31 -10.25 -13.79
C PRO A 299 -26.46 -11.08 -12.52
N GLU A 300 -27.47 -11.94 -12.48
CA GLU A 300 -27.83 -12.75 -11.31
C GLU A 300 -26.72 -13.75 -10.94
N GLU A 301 -26.01 -14.26 -11.94
CA GLU A 301 -24.87 -15.17 -11.78
C GLU A 301 -23.68 -14.53 -11.03
N PHE A 302 -23.61 -13.20 -10.98
CA PHE A 302 -22.59 -12.44 -10.27
C PHE A 302 -23.11 -11.82 -8.97
N GLY A 303 -24.12 -12.43 -8.34
CA GLY A 303 -24.69 -12.04 -7.03
C GLY A 303 -23.72 -12.13 -5.85
N ILE A 304 -22.44 -12.42 -6.10
CA ILE A 304 -21.38 -12.22 -5.10
C ILE A 304 -21.10 -10.72 -4.90
N PHE A 305 -21.10 -9.95 -5.98
CA PHE A 305 -20.95 -8.51 -5.92
C PHE A 305 -22.25 -7.85 -5.43
N LYS A 306 -22.12 -6.70 -4.79
CA LYS A 306 -23.26 -5.88 -4.41
C LYS A 306 -23.91 -5.21 -5.62
N ASN A 307 -25.22 -5.05 -5.59
CA ASN A 307 -25.98 -4.30 -6.58
C ASN A 307 -26.16 -2.85 -6.11
N ASP A 308 -25.18 -1.99 -6.42
CA ASP A 308 -25.20 -0.58 -6.00
C ASP A 308 -26.47 0.15 -6.47
N ALA A 309 -26.98 -0.15 -7.67
CA ALA A 309 -28.19 0.47 -8.18
C ALA A 309 -29.43 0.17 -7.30
N ALA A 310 -29.53 -1.03 -6.72
CA ALA A 310 -30.60 -1.36 -5.78
C ALA A 310 -30.49 -0.55 -4.47
N ASP A 311 -29.27 -0.39 -3.94
CA ASP A 311 -29.03 0.42 -2.75
C ASP A 311 -29.34 1.90 -2.97
N PHE A 312 -28.90 2.45 -4.10
CA PHE A 312 -29.20 3.85 -4.43
C PHE A 312 -30.67 4.07 -4.77
N THR A 313 -31.38 3.07 -5.31
CA THR A 313 -32.84 3.09 -5.41
C THR A 313 -33.48 3.19 -4.03
N ALA A 314 -33.06 2.34 -3.08
CA ALA A 314 -33.55 2.38 -1.71
C ALA A 314 -33.25 3.73 -1.05
N LEU A 315 -32.04 4.25 -1.20
CA LEU A 315 -31.62 5.54 -0.63
C LEU A 315 -32.41 6.70 -1.23
N ALA A 316 -32.60 6.75 -2.56
CA ALA A 316 -33.43 7.77 -3.21
C ALA A 316 -34.86 7.77 -2.64
N ARG A 317 -35.41 6.59 -2.34
CA ARG A 317 -36.72 6.43 -1.70
C ARG A 317 -36.73 6.86 -0.23
N VAL A 318 -35.65 6.63 0.53
CA VAL A 318 -35.45 7.24 1.87
C VAL A 318 -35.48 8.76 1.77
N ARG A 319 -34.80 9.35 0.78
CA ARG A 319 -34.79 10.80 0.56
C ARG A 319 -36.18 11.36 0.25
N LEU A 320 -37.00 10.59 -0.49
CA LEU A 320 -38.39 10.91 -0.81
C LEU A 320 -39.41 10.51 0.27
N ARG A 321 -38.97 9.95 1.41
CA ARG A 321 -39.84 9.43 2.49
C ARG A 321 -40.78 8.30 2.06
N GLN A 322 -40.42 7.57 1.02
CA GLN A 322 -41.13 6.37 0.55
C GLN A 322 -40.64 5.14 1.32
N VAL A 323 -40.89 5.13 2.63
CA VAL A 323 -40.25 4.20 3.59
C VAL A 323 -40.47 2.72 3.23
N ASP A 324 -41.70 2.33 2.87
CA ASP A 324 -41.98 0.91 2.61
C ASP A 324 -41.30 0.41 1.32
N GLU A 325 -41.24 1.22 0.26
CA GLU A 325 -40.48 0.86 -0.94
C GLU A 325 -38.97 0.93 -0.71
N ALA A 326 -38.49 1.87 0.12
CA ALA A 326 -37.08 1.92 0.51
C ALA A 326 -36.65 0.63 1.22
N LEU A 327 -37.45 0.16 2.18
CA LEU A 327 -37.19 -1.10 2.90
C LEU A 327 -37.20 -2.29 1.94
N LYS A 328 -38.16 -2.36 1.02
CA LYS A 328 -38.24 -3.43 0.02
C LYS A 328 -36.98 -3.51 -0.87
N TRP A 329 -36.47 -2.38 -1.33
CA TRP A 329 -35.26 -2.33 -2.15
C TRP A 329 -33.99 -2.62 -1.35
N ALA A 330 -33.91 -2.13 -0.10
CA ALA A 330 -32.79 -2.47 0.78
C ALA A 330 -32.78 -3.97 1.13
N ASP A 331 -33.95 -4.57 1.37
CA ASP A 331 -34.07 -6.02 1.55
C ASP A 331 -33.69 -6.79 0.28
N TYR A 332 -34.09 -6.32 -0.90
CA TYR A 332 -33.66 -6.91 -2.16
C TYR A 332 -32.13 -6.89 -2.28
N SER A 333 -31.48 -5.76 -2.03
CA SER A 333 -30.02 -5.64 -2.09
C SER A 333 -29.33 -6.60 -1.11
N ILE A 334 -29.76 -6.62 0.15
CA ILE A 334 -29.16 -7.47 1.20
C ILE A 334 -29.34 -8.97 0.91
N ASN A 335 -30.45 -9.37 0.28
CA ASN A 335 -30.73 -10.77 -0.01
C ASN A 335 -30.08 -11.29 -1.30
N ASN A 336 -29.59 -10.39 -2.18
CA ASN A 336 -29.05 -10.74 -3.49
C ASN A 336 -27.60 -10.27 -3.71
N GLY A 337 -26.94 -9.76 -2.68
CA GLY A 337 -25.50 -9.53 -2.66
C GLY A 337 -24.86 -10.33 -1.53
N ASN A 338 -23.55 -10.61 -1.63
CA ASN A 338 -22.82 -11.33 -0.57
C ASN A 338 -21.63 -10.55 -0.01
N ASP A 339 -21.06 -9.59 -0.76
CA ASP A 339 -19.89 -8.83 -0.33
C ASP A 339 -20.19 -7.34 0.04
N MET A 340 -19.43 -6.81 1.01
CA MET A 340 -19.37 -5.42 1.46
C MET A 340 -20.72 -4.69 1.59
N LEU A 341 -21.76 -5.38 2.06
CA LEU A 341 -23.13 -4.86 2.25
C LEU A 341 -23.30 -3.82 3.38
N HIS A 342 -22.21 -3.20 3.85
CA HIS A 342 -22.27 -2.19 4.91
C HIS A 342 -23.17 -1.01 4.51
N PHE A 343 -23.19 -0.66 3.21
CA PHE A 343 -23.98 0.42 2.67
C PHE A 343 -25.47 0.03 2.64
N SER A 344 -25.79 -1.16 2.16
CA SER A 344 -27.15 -1.70 2.10
C SER A 344 -27.80 -1.75 3.49
N HIS A 345 -27.08 -2.27 4.49
CA HIS A 345 -27.52 -2.26 5.89
C HIS A 345 -27.71 -0.83 6.42
N ARG A 346 -26.77 0.09 6.13
CA ARG A 346 -26.91 1.49 6.52
C ARG A 346 -28.17 2.14 5.93
N VAL A 347 -28.43 1.95 4.64
CA VAL A 347 -29.62 2.49 3.96
C VAL A 347 -30.90 1.93 4.56
N ARG A 348 -30.94 0.63 4.90
CA ARG A 348 -32.08 0.03 5.61
C ARG A 348 -32.27 0.61 7.02
N ALA A 349 -31.18 0.85 7.74
CA ALA A 349 -31.22 1.52 9.03
C ALA A 349 -31.78 2.94 8.94
N GLU A 350 -31.40 3.71 7.91
CA GLU A 350 -31.98 5.04 7.65
C GLU A 350 -33.50 4.97 7.43
N ALA A 351 -33.97 3.98 6.67
CA ALA A 351 -35.40 3.74 6.49
C ALA A 351 -36.10 3.36 7.81
N TYR A 352 -35.48 2.55 8.67
CA TYR A 352 -36.00 2.23 10.00
C TYR A 352 -36.02 3.44 10.93
N ILE A 353 -35.03 4.33 10.88
CA ILE A 353 -35.03 5.59 11.63
C ILE A 353 -36.22 6.46 11.22
N LEU A 354 -36.51 6.58 9.92
CA LEU A 354 -37.70 7.30 9.43
C LEU A 354 -39.02 6.64 9.87
N LYS A 355 -39.00 5.32 10.08
CA LYS A 355 -40.13 4.54 10.61
C LYS A 355 -40.22 4.56 12.14
N GLU A 356 -39.25 5.17 12.82
CA GLU A 356 -39.08 5.15 14.28
C GLU A 356 -38.89 3.73 14.87
N ASP A 357 -38.37 2.79 14.09
CA ASP A 357 -38.02 1.42 14.52
C ASP A 357 -36.53 1.36 14.91
N TRP A 358 -36.21 1.98 16.05
CA TRP A 358 -34.84 2.23 16.52
C TRP A 358 -34.05 0.95 16.82
N ASP A 359 -34.72 -0.10 17.27
CA ASP A 359 -34.08 -1.39 17.57
C ASP A 359 -33.54 -2.04 16.28
N LYS A 360 -34.33 -2.04 15.20
CA LYS A 360 -33.88 -2.55 13.90
C LYS A 360 -32.83 -1.66 13.25
N ALA A 361 -32.98 -0.33 13.37
CA ALA A 361 -31.95 0.60 12.93
C ALA A 361 -30.60 0.31 13.60
N LYS A 362 -30.60 0.09 14.93
CA LYS A 362 -29.39 -0.28 15.67
C LYS A 362 -28.81 -1.61 15.15
N ALA A 363 -29.64 -2.63 14.97
CA ALA A 363 -29.19 -3.94 14.52
C ALA A 363 -28.52 -3.88 13.14
N ASP A 364 -29.08 -3.14 12.19
CA ASP A 364 -28.48 -2.94 10.87
C ASP A 364 -27.18 -2.12 10.95
N LEU A 365 -27.12 -1.09 11.79
CA LEU A 365 -25.89 -0.31 11.98
C LEU A 365 -24.79 -1.10 12.69
N ASP A 366 -25.13 -2.01 13.60
CA ASP A 366 -24.16 -2.93 14.22
C ASP A 366 -23.53 -3.83 13.14
N ILE A 367 -24.31 -4.33 12.17
CA ILE A 367 -23.80 -5.11 11.05
C ILE A 367 -22.92 -4.22 10.14
N ALA A 368 -23.42 -3.05 9.76
CA ALA A 368 -22.69 -2.13 8.89
C ALA A 368 -21.33 -1.72 9.49
N LEU A 369 -21.28 -1.43 10.79
CA LEU A 369 -20.04 -1.06 11.48
C LEU A 369 -19.14 -2.26 11.79
N LYS A 370 -19.68 -3.48 11.82
CA LYS A 370 -18.86 -4.70 11.86
C LYS A 370 -18.12 -4.92 10.54
N LEU A 371 -18.78 -4.63 9.42
CA LEU A 371 -18.19 -4.72 8.07
C LEU A 371 -17.22 -3.55 7.81
N LYS A 372 -17.58 -2.32 8.20
CA LYS A 372 -16.75 -1.13 8.03
C LYS A 372 -16.80 -0.23 9.26
N HIS A 373 -15.85 -0.43 10.17
CA HIS A 373 -15.84 0.18 11.51
C HIS A 373 -15.72 1.72 11.49
N ASP A 374 -14.95 2.27 10.56
CA ASP A 374 -14.66 3.70 10.47
C ASP A 374 -15.60 4.48 9.54
N HIS A 375 -16.67 3.84 9.05
CA HIS A 375 -17.59 4.47 8.11
C HIS A 375 -18.30 5.69 8.74
N PRO A 376 -18.11 6.93 8.23
CA PRO A 376 -18.49 8.16 8.92
C PRO A 376 -20.01 8.27 9.15
N THR A 377 -20.81 8.03 8.11
CA THR A 377 -22.27 8.15 8.18
C THR A 377 -22.89 7.09 9.09
N SER A 378 -22.34 5.86 9.10
CA SER A 378 -22.86 4.78 9.94
C SER A 378 -22.56 5.05 11.42
N ASN A 379 -21.38 5.60 11.72
CA ASN A 379 -21.03 6.05 13.06
C ASN A 379 -21.96 7.20 13.50
N TRP A 380 -22.25 8.17 12.64
CA TRP A 380 -23.17 9.27 12.97
C TRP A 380 -24.59 8.77 13.26
N LEU A 381 -25.12 7.89 12.40
CA LEU A 381 -26.45 7.28 12.60
C LEU A 381 -26.49 6.43 13.88
N MET A 382 -25.42 5.70 14.20
CA MET A 382 -25.33 4.93 15.45
C MET A 382 -25.34 5.84 16.67
N GLY A 383 -24.63 6.98 16.60
CA GLY A 383 -24.67 7.99 17.65
C GLY A 383 -26.07 8.59 17.84
N LEU A 384 -26.79 8.85 16.74
CA LEU A 384 -28.20 9.27 16.78
C LEU A 384 -29.11 8.21 17.45
N VAL A 385 -28.88 6.93 17.17
CA VAL A 385 -29.62 5.82 17.81
C VAL A 385 -29.35 5.77 19.31
N TYR A 386 -28.09 5.89 19.76
CA TYR A 386 -27.77 5.93 21.20
C TYR A 386 -28.29 7.20 21.88
N HIS A 387 -28.33 8.34 21.17
CA HIS A 387 -28.98 9.55 21.65
C HIS A 387 -30.46 9.31 21.93
N HIS A 388 -31.16 8.60 21.04
CA HIS A 388 -32.56 8.21 21.26
C HIS A 388 -32.72 7.30 22.49
N PHE A 389 -31.80 6.34 22.70
CA PHE A 389 -31.81 5.46 23.87
C PHE A 389 -31.35 6.11 25.18
N GLY A 390 -30.80 7.34 25.13
CA GLY A 390 -30.28 8.05 26.31
C GLY A 390 -28.94 7.53 26.83
N ASP A 391 -28.18 6.78 26.01
CA ASP A 391 -26.84 6.31 26.34
C ASP A 391 -25.79 7.33 25.91
N THR A 392 -25.48 8.24 26.81
CA THR A 392 -24.58 9.38 26.56
C THR A 392 -23.13 8.95 26.32
N GLN A 393 -22.71 7.79 26.84
CA GLN A 393 -21.34 7.30 26.67
C GLN A 393 -21.14 6.82 25.23
N ASN A 394 -22.05 5.97 24.73
CA ASN A 394 -21.98 5.47 23.36
C ASN A 394 -22.32 6.56 22.33
N GLU A 395 -23.28 7.45 22.62
CA GLU A 395 -23.56 8.64 21.80
C GLU A 395 -22.27 9.44 21.53
N HIS A 396 -21.52 9.81 22.58
CA HIS A 396 -20.30 10.59 22.45
C HIS A 396 -19.22 9.82 21.67
N LYS A 397 -19.03 8.53 21.97
CA LYS A 397 -18.07 7.68 21.26
C LYS A 397 -18.31 7.70 19.74
N TYR A 398 -19.52 7.40 19.31
CA TYR A 398 -19.84 7.27 17.88
C TYR A 398 -19.87 8.63 17.16
N HIS A 399 -20.27 9.70 17.86
CA HIS A 399 -20.20 11.06 17.32
C HIS A 399 -18.76 11.49 17.03
N GLU A 400 -17.82 11.25 17.95
CA GLU A 400 -16.42 11.60 17.76
C GLU A 400 -15.76 10.81 16.63
N LEU A 401 -16.11 9.52 16.48
CA LEU A 401 -15.66 8.71 15.34
C LEU A 401 -16.13 9.29 14.00
N ALA A 402 -17.41 9.66 13.91
CA ALA A 402 -17.97 10.27 12.70
C ALA A 402 -17.30 11.61 12.36
N LYS A 403 -17.14 12.50 13.36
CA LYS A 403 -16.52 13.82 13.20
C LYS A 403 -15.04 13.74 12.81
N LYS A 404 -14.31 12.78 13.38
CA LYS A 404 -12.90 12.54 13.04
C LYS A 404 -12.74 12.17 11.58
N ALA A 405 -13.63 11.32 11.05
CA ALA A 405 -13.60 10.87 9.66
C ALA A 405 -14.15 11.93 8.69
N ASN A 406 -15.22 12.65 9.05
CA ASN A 406 -15.78 13.71 8.21
C ASN A 406 -16.32 14.87 9.07
N LYS A 407 -15.67 16.03 8.96
CA LYS A 407 -16.00 17.23 9.74
C LYS A 407 -17.42 17.76 9.49
N THR A 408 -18.03 17.47 8.34
CA THR A 408 -19.41 17.89 8.04
C THR A 408 -20.46 17.21 8.92
N LEU A 409 -20.09 16.12 9.61
CA LEU A 409 -20.96 15.35 10.51
C LEU A 409 -20.92 15.83 11.97
N GLU A 410 -20.46 17.06 12.25
CA GLU A 410 -20.54 17.69 13.60
C GLU A 410 -22.00 18.08 14.00
N ALA A 411 -22.97 17.83 13.12
CA ALA A 411 -24.37 18.16 13.34
C ALA A 411 -24.95 17.54 14.63
N ASN A 412 -25.62 18.36 15.42
CA ASN A 412 -26.18 17.97 16.72
C ASN A 412 -27.47 17.13 16.59
N TYR A 413 -27.57 16.05 17.36
CA TYR A 413 -28.71 15.12 17.36
C TYR A 413 -30.04 15.73 17.85
N GLN A 414 -30.01 16.81 18.62
CA GLN A 414 -31.22 17.52 19.07
C GLN A 414 -31.92 18.25 17.92
N THR A 415 -31.14 18.76 16.96
CA THR A 415 -31.64 19.53 15.81
C THR A 415 -31.73 18.68 14.55
N HIS A 416 -30.99 17.57 14.46
CA HIS A 416 -30.98 16.66 13.32
C HIS A 416 -31.33 15.25 13.77
N ARG A 417 -32.50 14.76 13.33
CA ARG A 417 -33.01 13.41 13.66
C ARG A 417 -32.80 12.38 12.56
N ASN A 418 -32.04 12.73 11.53
CA ASN A 418 -31.61 11.89 10.41
C ASN A 418 -30.46 12.62 9.66
N ILE A 419 -29.96 12.04 8.58
CA ILE A 419 -28.88 12.62 7.76
C ILE A 419 -29.36 13.52 6.61
N ASP A 420 -30.49 14.21 6.75
CA ASP A 420 -30.98 15.12 5.70
C ASP A 420 -30.01 16.22 5.32
N PHE A 421 -29.25 16.73 6.30
CA PHE A 421 -28.28 17.81 6.10
C PHE A 421 -27.06 17.38 5.28
N TYR A 422 -26.83 16.07 5.14
CA TYR A 422 -25.71 15.52 4.39
C TYR A 422 -26.01 15.45 2.87
N TYR A 423 -27.29 15.35 2.51
CA TYR A 423 -27.72 15.17 1.14
C TYR A 423 -28.35 16.45 0.54
N PRO A 424 -28.29 16.62 -0.79
CA PRO A 424 -29.05 17.67 -1.47
C PRO A 424 -30.54 17.65 -1.09
N THR A 425 -31.16 18.84 -1.12
CA THR A 425 -32.61 18.91 -0.98
C THR A 425 -33.26 18.32 -2.22
N ALA A 426 -34.31 17.51 -2.03
CA ALA A 426 -35.05 16.92 -3.13
C ALA A 426 -35.54 18.00 -4.10
N THR A 427 -35.20 17.88 -5.37
CA THR A 427 -35.52 18.83 -6.43
C THR A 427 -36.06 18.11 -7.67
N LYS A 428 -36.61 18.89 -8.61
CA LYS A 428 -37.03 18.42 -9.92
C LYS A 428 -36.35 19.25 -10.99
N LEU A 429 -35.63 18.57 -11.87
CA LEU A 429 -34.91 19.15 -12.99
C LEU A 429 -35.84 19.23 -14.21
N ASP A 430 -35.84 20.37 -14.90
CA ASP A 430 -36.73 20.67 -16.03
C ASP A 430 -36.10 20.44 -17.41
N TRP A 431 -34.82 20.04 -17.43
CA TRP A 431 -34.01 19.98 -18.65
C TRP A 431 -33.66 18.56 -19.14
N LEU A 432 -34.15 17.50 -18.50
CA LEU A 432 -33.80 16.12 -18.89
C LEU A 432 -34.21 15.79 -20.35
N ASP A 433 -35.31 16.38 -20.80
CA ASP A 433 -35.85 16.23 -22.15
C ASP A 433 -35.25 17.22 -23.17
N GLU A 434 -34.39 18.14 -22.74
CA GLU A 434 -33.69 19.04 -23.65
C GLU A 434 -32.73 18.26 -24.56
N GLU A 435 -32.72 18.61 -25.84
CA GLU A 435 -31.66 18.22 -26.77
C GLU A 435 -30.51 19.21 -26.64
N ILE A 436 -29.40 18.73 -26.09
CA ILE A 436 -28.20 19.52 -25.83
C ILE A 436 -27.14 19.06 -26.83
N GLU A 437 -26.61 20.00 -27.60
CA GLU A 437 -25.49 19.73 -28.49
C GLU A 437 -24.20 19.63 -27.65
N THR A 438 -23.55 18.47 -27.72
CA THR A 438 -22.31 18.18 -27.00
C THR A 438 -21.12 18.28 -27.95
N GLY A 439 -19.98 18.81 -27.46
CA GLY A 439 -18.75 18.96 -28.23
C GLY A 439 -17.54 18.44 -27.46
N GLU A 440 -16.34 18.57 -28.03
CA GLU A 440 -15.12 18.26 -27.26
C GLU A 440 -14.92 19.28 -26.12
N VAL A 441 -14.51 18.78 -24.95
CA VAL A 441 -14.13 19.62 -23.81
C VAL A 441 -12.78 20.28 -24.12
N ILE A 442 -12.73 21.61 -24.06
CA ILE A 442 -11.50 22.38 -24.26
C ILE A 442 -10.68 22.31 -22.97
N LYS A 443 -9.48 21.70 -23.05
CA LYS A 443 -8.56 21.53 -21.92
C LYS A 443 -7.51 22.65 -21.86
N ASP A 444 -7.97 23.87 -21.61
CA ASP A 444 -7.12 25.05 -21.46
C ASP A 444 -6.59 25.23 -20.02
N ALA A 445 -6.02 26.39 -19.71
CA ALA A 445 -5.43 26.67 -18.40
C ALA A 445 -6.46 26.62 -17.26
N ASP A 446 -7.70 27.06 -17.51
CA ASP A 446 -8.76 27.08 -16.49
C ASP A 446 -9.22 25.65 -16.19
N TYR A 447 -9.33 24.80 -17.23
CA TYR A 447 -9.60 23.38 -17.07
C TYR A 447 -8.57 22.68 -16.17
N TRP A 448 -7.27 22.88 -16.40
CA TRP A 448 -6.23 22.19 -15.62
C TRP A 448 -6.10 22.72 -14.19
N ALA A 449 -6.43 23.99 -13.97
CA ALA A 449 -6.53 24.55 -12.62
C ALA A 449 -7.69 23.90 -11.85
N HIS A 450 -8.87 23.79 -12.47
CA HIS A 450 -10.03 23.11 -11.89
C HIS A 450 -9.76 21.63 -11.62
N PHE A 451 -9.11 20.93 -12.57
CA PHE A 451 -8.71 19.54 -12.42
C PHE A 451 -7.91 19.30 -11.12
N LEU A 452 -6.85 20.09 -10.87
CA LEU A 452 -6.05 19.94 -9.64
C LEU A 452 -6.80 20.34 -8.37
N GLU A 453 -7.75 21.27 -8.46
CA GLU A 453 -8.58 21.66 -7.31
C GLU A 453 -9.53 20.53 -6.90
N GLU A 454 -10.05 19.76 -7.85
CA GLU A 454 -10.93 18.62 -7.55
C GLU A 454 -10.17 17.33 -7.22
N THR A 455 -9.13 16.97 -7.99
CA THR A 455 -8.40 15.70 -7.81
C THR A 455 -7.30 15.79 -6.76
N GLY A 456 -6.99 17.00 -6.30
CA GLY A 456 -5.86 17.27 -5.42
C GLY A 456 -4.56 17.57 -6.16
N TYR A 457 -3.68 18.29 -5.48
CA TYR A 457 -2.43 18.82 -6.01
C TYR A 457 -1.29 17.79 -6.12
N GLY A 458 -1.55 16.52 -5.85
CA GLY A 458 -0.61 15.40 -6.04
C GLY A 458 -0.67 14.74 -7.43
N GLN A 459 -1.48 15.29 -8.34
CA GLN A 459 -1.74 14.75 -9.68
C GLN A 459 -1.09 15.59 -10.79
N LEU A 460 0.02 16.29 -10.50
CA LEU A 460 0.65 17.19 -11.47
C LEU A 460 1.23 16.47 -12.69
N ASN A 461 1.54 15.17 -12.55
CA ASN A 461 1.95 14.30 -13.67
C ASN A 461 0.93 14.28 -14.82
N LYS A 462 -0.37 14.38 -14.52
CA LYS A 462 -1.46 14.38 -15.52
C LYS A 462 -1.61 15.71 -16.26
N VAL A 463 -1.13 16.81 -15.70
CA VAL A 463 -1.20 18.15 -16.32
C VAL A 463 -0.10 18.28 -17.38
N PRO A 464 -0.38 18.68 -18.63
CA PRO A 464 0.64 18.92 -19.64
C PRO A 464 1.65 20.00 -19.21
N GLU A 465 2.91 19.85 -19.60
CA GLU A 465 4.01 20.72 -19.13
C GLU A 465 3.74 22.21 -19.41
N GLU A 466 3.11 22.54 -20.54
CA GLU A 466 2.74 23.91 -20.92
C GLU A 466 1.74 24.58 -19.96
N PHE A 467 0.97 23.80 -19.20
CA PHE A 467 0.01 24.31 -18.22
C PHE A 467 0.54 24.27 -16.78
N ARG A 468 1.73 23.69 -16.53
CA ARG A 468 2.37 23.67 -15.20
C ARG A 468 3.02 25.03 -14.88
N THR A 469 2.18 26.06 -14.74
CA THR A 469 2.61 27.44 -14.53
C THR A 469 3.24 27.62 -13.13
N LEU A 470 3.93 28.76 -12.95
CA LEU A 470 4.48 29.15 -11.64
C LEU A 470 3.42 29.09 -10.53
N ASP A 471 2.22 29.62 -10.81
CA ASP A 471 1.13 29.66 -9.83
C ASP A 471 0.67 28.25 -9.43
N ILE A 472 0.54 27.33 -10.39
CA ILE A 472 0.19 25.92 -10.10
C ILE A 472 1.27 25.26 -9.27
N CYS A 473 2.54 25.37 -9.67
CA CYS A 473 3.66 24.79 -8.92
C CYS A 473 3.75 25.33 -7.49
N LEU A 474 3.50 26.63 -7.27
CA LEU A 474 3.45 27.21 -5.92
C LEU A 474 2.26 26.69 -5.10
N LYS A 475 1.09 26.50 -5.71
CA LYS A 475 -0.05 25.87 -5.03
C LYS A 475 0.27 24.42 -4.63
N VAL A 476 0.90 23.62 -5.50
CA VAL A 476 1.33 22.26 -5.18
C VAL A 476 2.25 22.23 -3.95
N ILE A 477 3.24 23.11 -3.91
CA ILE A 477 4.13 23.24 -2.75
C ILE A 477 3.34 23.59 -1.48
N LYS A 478 2.37 24.52 -1.59
CA LYS A 478 1.61 25.03 -0.44
C LYS A 478 0.63 24.01 0.14
N GLU A 479 -0.04 23.23 -0.70
CA GLU A 479 -1.03 22.22 -0.29
C GLU A 479 -0.37 20.92 0.20
N THR A 480 0.92 20.72 -0.09
CA THR A 480 1.70 19.64 0.53
C THR A 480 1.87 19.89 2.04
N SER A 481 1.71 18.83 2.84
CA SER A 481 1.86 18.91 4.31
C SER A 481 3.18 19.59 4.72
N PRO A 482 3.15 20.51 5.71
CA PRO A 482 4.35 21.19 6.17
C PRO A 482 5.44 20.21 6.60
N GLN A 483 6.68 20.46 6.19
CA GLN A 483 7.84 19.60 6.49
C GLN A 483 7.83 18.22 5.81
N SER A 484 6.92 17.99 4.86
CA SER A 484 6.87 16.80 4.01
C SER A 484 7.59 17.01 2.68
N TYR A 485 7.97 15.91 2.03
CA TYR A 485 8.58 15.90 0.71
C TYR A 485 7.54 16.29 -0.35
N VAL A 486 7.88 17.24 -1.22
CA VAL A 486 7.02 17.63 -2.35
C VAL A 486 7.31 16.68 -3.51
N GLY A 487 6.70 15.49 -3.49
CA GLY A 487 6.91 14.44 -4.50
C GLY A 487 6.74 14.93 -5.94
N ASP A 488 5.75 15.79 -6.17
CA ASP A 488 5.39 16.32 -7.49
C ASP A 488 6.39 17.32 -8.06
N ALA A 489 7.35 17.81 -7.26
CA ALA A 489 8.40 18.69 -7.75
C ALA A 489 9.26 18.02 -8.85
N LYS A 490 9.27 16.67 -8.95
CA LYS A 490 9.88 15.94 -10.08
C LYS A 490 9.26 16.26 -11.43
N TYR A 491 8.00 16.70 -11.45
CA TYR A 491 7.25 17.04 -12.66
C TYR A 491 7.26 18.54 -13.00
N PHE A 492 7.93 19.37 -12.20
CA PHE A 492 7.97 20.81 -12.44
C PHE A 492 8.79 21.13 -13.70
N PRO A 493 8.38 22.13 -14.51
CA PRO A 493 9.19 22.60 -15.61
C PRO A 493 10.60 22.98 -15.14
N LYS A 494 11.62 22.52 -15.89
CA LYS A 494 13.03 22.66 -15.49
C LYS A 494 13.47 24.11 -15.32
N ASP A 495 12.86 25.03 -16.05
CA ASP A 495 13.16 26.45 -15.95
C ASP A 495 12.55 27.07 -14.68
N LEU A 496 11.37 26.59 -14.23
CA LEU A 496 10.76 27.03 -12.97
C LEU A 496 11.57 26.59 -11.75
N LEU A 497 12.18 25.40 -11.77
CA LEU A 497 13.07 24.92 -10.70
C LEU A 497 14.34 25.80 -10.50
N ARG A 498 14.60 26.76 -11.40
CA ARG A 498 15.68 27.74 -11.29
C ARG A 498 15.24 29.10 -10.76
N THR A 499 13.93 29.33 -10.64
CA THR A 499 13.36 30.60 -10.18
C THR A 499 13.53 30.73 -8.66
N THR A 500 13.71 31.96 -8.19
CA THR A 500 13.89 32.23 -6.76
C THR A 500 12.63 31.84 -5.98
N GLU A 501 11.46 32.10 -6.54
CA GLU A 501 10.15 31.83 -5.96
C GLU A 501 9.95 30.35 -5.65
N ILE A 502 10.21 29.45 -6.61
CA ILE A 502 10.08 28.00 -6.41
C ILE A 502 11.15 27.48 -5.45
N ILE A 503 12.40 27.96 -5.58
CA ILE A 503 13.50 27.55 -4.71
C ILE A 503 13.20 27.90 -3.25
N GLU A 504 12.77 29.12 -2.99
CA GLU A 504 12.42 29.58 -1.65
C GLU A 504 11.22 28.79 -1.11
N ALA A 505 10.15 28.61 -1.90
CA ALA A 505 8.97 27.86 -1.49
C ALA A 505 9.27 26.39 -1.14
N LEU A 506 10.09 25.69 -1.95
CA LEU A 506 10.50 24.30 -1.67
C LEU A 506 11.32 24.18 -0.38
N LEU A 507 12.20 25.15 -0.12
CA LEU A 507 13.08 25.16 1.05
C LEU A 507 12.41 25.69 2.32
N GLU A 508 11.37 26.51 2.19
CA GLU A 508 10.47 26.87 3.28
C GLU A 508 9.67 25.65 3.75
N GLN A 509 9.24 24.78 2.82
CA GLN A 509 8.62 23.50 3.16
C GLN A 509 9.62 22.55 3.83
N GLY A 510 10.85 22.50 3.32
CA GLY A 510 11.94 21.86 4.04
C GLY A 510 13.16 21.57 3.17
N ILE A 511 14.32 21.55 3.81
CA ILE A 511 15.61 21.35 3.15
C ILE A 511 15.76 19.97 2.47
N HIS A 512 14.96 18.95 2.81
CA HIS A 512 14.94 17.68 2.07
C HIS A 512 14.57 17.85 0.59
N ASN A 513 13.81 18.89 0.23
CA ASN A 513 13.42 19.17 -1.15
C ASN A 513 14.57 19.71 -2.02
N ILE A 514 15.76 19.92 -1.43
CA ILE A 514 16.95 20.41 -2.16
C ILE A 514 17.35 19.52 -3.35
N GLY A 515 17.01 18.23 -3.33
CA GLY A 515 17.31 17.29 -4.41
C GLY A 515 16.70 17.69 -5.76
N TYR A 516 15.62 18.48 -5.75
CA TYR A 516 14.96 18.97 -6.97
C TYR A 516 15.60 20.24 -7.53
N ILE A 517 16.39 20.94 -6.73
CA ILE A 517 16.96 22.24 -7.10
C ILE A 517 18.23 22.01 -7.91
N PRO A 518 18.38 22.62 -9.11
CA PRO A 518 19.61 22.54 -9.87
C PRO A 518 20.83 22.99 -9.05
N LYS A 519 21.90 22.18 -9.06
CA LYS A 519 23.10 22.39 -8.22
C LYS A 519 23.75 23.78 -8.35
N ASN A 520 23.59 24.43 -9.50
CA ASN A 520 24.10 25.77 -9.76
C ASN A 520 23.28 26.89 -9.11
N CYS A 521 22.03 26.63 -8.72
CA CYS A 521 21.15 27.57 -8.03
C CYS A 521 21.25 27.43 -6.50
N ILE A 522 21.83 26.33 -6.00
CA ILE A 522 22.09 26.14 -4.56
C ILE A 522 23.22 27.08 -4.14
N THR A 523 22.91 28.02 -3.24
CA THR A 523 23.86 28.96 -2.64
C THR A 523 23.80 28.89 -1.12
N LYS A 524 24.85 29.37 -0.44
CA LYS A 524 24.87 29.41 1.02
C LYS A 524 23.72 30.26 1.60
N GLU A 525 23.39 31.38 0.97
CA GLU A 525 22.27 32.23 1.40
C GLU A 525 20.94 31.49 1.35
N VAL A 526 20.68 30.78 0.24
CA VAL A 526 19.46 29.98 0.04
C VAL A 526 19.36 28.85 1.06
N LEU A 527 20.47 28.18 1.36
CA LEU A 527 20.54 27.11 2.37
C LEU A 527 20.23 27.63 3.77
N LEU A 528 20.82 28.75 4.17
CA LEU A 528 20.64 29.32 5.51
C LEU A 528 19.24 29.93 5.73
N LYS A 529 18.50 30.23 4.66
CA LYS A 529 17.09 30.66 4.74
C LYS A 529 16.11 29.49 4.91
N SER A 530 16.53 28.26 4.61
CA SER A 530 15.67 27.08 4.70
C SER A 530 15.27 26.75 6.15
N LYS A 531 14.11 26.10 6.31
CA LYS A 531 13.59 25.63 7.61
C LYS A 531 13.59 24.10 7.65
N GLY A 532 13.58 23.53 8.86
CA GLY A 532 13.36 22.09 9.07
C GLY A 532 14.64 21.25 9.22
N ARG A 533 14.46 19.92 9.25
CA ARG A 533 15.53 18.94 9.51
C ARG A 533 16.43 18.76 8.29
N PHE A 534 17.73 18.91 8.49
CA PHE A 534 18.79 18.77 7.49
C PHE A 534 19.00 17.33 7.01
N SER A 535 18.17 16.86 6.09
CA SER A 535 18.03 15.42 5.81
C SER A 535 18.81 14.88 4.61
N ASN A 536 19.52 15.71 3.83
CA ASN A 536 20.32 15.21 2.69
C ASN A 536 21.58 16.08 2.40
N PRO A 537 22.67 15.95 3.20
CA PRO A 537 23.91 16.69 2.98
C PRO A 537 24.53 16.48 1.60
N GLN A 538 24.33 15.29 1.01
CA GLN A 538 24.92 14.87 -0.26
C GLN A 538 24.53 15.75 -1.46
N TYR A 539 23.37 16.44 -1.41
CA TYR A 539 22.94 17.33 -2.47
C TYR A 539 23.59 18.72 -2.40
N ILE A 540 24.25 19.07 -1.30
CA ILE A 540 24.98 20.33 -1.16
C ILE A 540 26.31 20.27 -1.93
N PRO A 541 26.56 21.23 -2.83
CA PRO A 541 27.86 21.33 -3.49
C PRO A 541 29.02 21.43 -2.49
N LYS A 542 30.00 20.51 -2.62
CA LYS A 542 31.17 20.41 -1.70
C LYS A 542 31.86 21.74 -1.41
N LYS A 543 31.92 22.64 -2.39
CA LYS A 543 32.55 23.97 -2.31
C LYS A 543 31.84 24.97 -1.39
N LEU A 544 30.58 24.71 -1.02
CA LEU A 544 29.79 25.61 -0.17
C LEU A 544 29.95 25.32 1.31
N TRP A 545 30.51 24.16 1.67
CA TRP A 545 30.73 23.83 3.07
C TRP A 545 31.78 24.72 3.69
N ASP A 546 31.37 25.37 4.78
CA ASP A 546 32.23 26.07 5.71
C ASP A 546 31.72 25.83 7.14
N TYR A 547 32.39 26.41 8.12
CA TYR A 547 32.06 26.22 9.53
C TYR A 547 30.62 26.64 9.85
N GLU A 548 30.12 27.71 9.26
CA GLU A 548 28.77 28.22 9.52
C GLU A 548 27.71 27.23 9.04
N LEU A 549 27.89 26.65 7.85
CA LEU A 549 26.97 25.66 7.32
C LEU A 549 27.04 24.34 8.09
N CYS A 550 28.23 23.90 8.51
CA CYS A 550 28.40 22.75 9.40
C CYS A 550 27.68 22.96 10.73
N ASN A 551 27.84 24.15 11.33
CA ASN A 551 27.20 24.51 12.59
C ASN A 551 25.67 24.51 12.50
N TRP A 552 25.13 25.04 11.41
CA TRP A 552 23.70 25.01 11.14
C TRP A 552 23.19 23.56 10.94
N ALA A 553 23.88 22.74 10.14
CA ALA A 553 23.50 21.35 9.89
C ALA A 553 23.47 20.49 11.17
N VAL A 554 24.48 20.63 12.02
CA VAL A 554 24.55 19.93 13.31
C VAL A 554 23.46 20.41 14.27
N SER A 555 23.19 21.72 14.33
CA SER A 555 22.09 22.25 15.13
C SER A 555 20.72 21.72 14.68
N ALA A 556 20.56 21.46 13.38
CA ALA A 556 19.30 20.97 12.81
C ALA A 556 19.08 19.46 12.99
N THR A 557 20.13 18.65 13.09
CA THR A 557 20.01 17.16 13.04
C THR A 557 20.86 16.36 14.00
N GLY A 558 21.87 16.99 14.61
CA GLY A 558 22.91 16.29 15.37
C GLY A 558 23.74 15.30 14.56
N SER A 559 23.63 15.29 13.22
CA SER A 559 24.39 14.39 12.37
C SER A 559 25.74 15.00 11.99
N LEU A 560 26.80 14.20 12.14
CA LEU A 560 28.13 14.49 11.61
C LEU A 560 28.40 13.75 10.29
N ASN A 561 27.46 12.89 9.85
CA ASN A 561 27.62 12.10 8.64
C ASN A 561 27.77 13.06 7.45
N GLU A 562 28.69 12.73 6.53
CA GLU A 562 28.90 13.45 5.27
C GLU A 562 29.39 14.91 5.40
N LEU A 563 29.55 15.44 6.61
CA LEU A 563 30.14 16.75 6.84
C LEU A 563 31.66 16.70 6.56
N PRO A 564 32.26 17.76 5.98
CA PRO A 564 33.70 17.77 5.74
C PRO A 564 34.48 17.71 7.06
N GLN A 565 35.22 16.61 7.25
CA GLN A 565 35.97 16.32 8.47
C GLN A 565 36.95 17.45 8.87
N GLY A 566 37.54 18.14 7.89
CA GLY A 566 38.46 19.27 8.15
C GLY A 566 37.79 20.55 8.69
N LEU A 567 36.46 20.60 8.75
CA LEU A 567 35.69 21.72 9.29
C LEU A 567 35.06 21.41 10.65
N LEU A 568 35.21 20.17 11.15
CA LEU A 568 34.69 19.77 12.44
C LEU A 568 35.64 20.23 13.55
N ASP A 569 35.09 20.80 14.61
CA ASP A 569 35.81 21.07 15.85
C ASP A 569 35.21 20.28 17.03
N TYR A 570 35.87 20.39 18.18
CA TYR A 570 35.45 19.65 19.38
C TYR A 570 34.04 20.04 19.85
N ASP A 571 33.69 21.32 19.84
CA ASP A 571 32.39 21.81 20.33
C ASP A 571 31.23 21.32 19.44
N LEU A 572 31.43 21.39 18.12
CA LEU A 572 30.48 20.91 17.13
C LEU A 572 30.24 19.41 17.30
N CYS A 573 31.31 18.63 17.47
CA CYS A 573 31.24 17.20 17.74
C CYS A 573 30.50 16.90 19.04
N LEU A 574 30.81 17.64 20.12
CA LEU A 574 30.18 17.45 21.43
C LEU A 574 28.68 17.76 21.38
N ARG A 575 28.27 18.83 20.69
CA ARG A 575 26.86 19.16 20.48
C ARG A 575 26.13 18.10 19.67
N ALA A 576 26.76 17.59 18.60
CA ALA A 576 26.20 16.50 17.81
C ALA A 576 25.96 15.25 18.67
N VAL A 577 26.95 14.85 19.48
CA VAL A 577 26.85 13.69 20.38
C VAL A 577 25.76 13.86 21.45
N LYS A 578 25.60 15.07 22.02
CA LYS A 578 24.50 15.36 22.96
C LYS A 578 23.12 15.25 22.31
N TYR A 579 23.01 15.64 21.04
CA TYR A 579 21.77 15.53 20.30
C TYR A 579 21.46 14.08 19.92
N ASN A 580 22.48 13.35 19.46
CA ASN A 580 22.40 11.95 19.06
C ASN A 580 23.72 11.22 19.37
N SER A 581 23.71 10.29 20.34
CA SER A 581 24.93 9.57 20.75
C SER A 581 25.59 8.77 19.62
N PHE A 582 24.84 8.36 18.59
CA PHE A 582 25.40 7.66 17.43
C PHE A 582 26.36 8.54 16.61
N ALA A 583 26.33 9.86 16.76
CA ALA A 583 27.28 10.76 16.12
C ALA A 583 28.74 10.46 16.50
N ILE A 584 28.98 9.80 17.65
CA ILE A 584 30.33 9.43 18.13
C ILE A 584 31.15 8.67 17.08
N ARG A 585 30.50 7.87 16.23
CA ARG A 585 31.15 7.08 15.17
C ARG A 585 31.81 7.94 14.09
N HIS A 586 31.37 9.19 13.94
CA HIS A 586 31.84 10.14 12.93
C HIS A 586 32.65 11.30 13.53
N VAL A 587 32.84 11.31 14.85
CA VAL A 587 33.75 12.25 15.52
C VAL A 587 35.18 11.92 15.08
N PRO A 588 36.01 12.88 14.66
CA PRO A 588 37.43 12.67 14.37
C PRO A 588 38.18 12.03 15.54
N ASP A 589 39.11 11.12 15.28
CA ASP A 589 39.87 10.41 16.32
C ASP A 589 40.55 11.35 17.32
N CYS A 590 41.02 12.51 16.87
CA CYS A 590 41.67 13.52 17.71
C CYS A 590 40.74 14.17 18.75
N TYR A 591 39.42 14.01 18.63
CA TYR A 591 38.42 14.55 19.56
C TYR A 591 37.69 13.47 20.37
N ARG A 592 38.00 12.18 20.15
CA ARG A 592 37.40 11.07 20.91
C ARG A 592 38.11 10.87 22.25
N ASP A 593 37.93 11.82 23.17
CA ASP A 593 38.45 11.77 24.53
C ASP A 593 37.44 11.22 25.55
N GLU A 594 37.86 11.14 26.82
CA GLU A 594 37.03 10.64 27.92
C GLU A 594 35.71 11.41 28.06
N GLN A 595 35.77 12.74 27.93
CA GLN A 595 34.58 13.60 28.04
C GLN A 595 33.59 13.35 26.89
N MET A 596 34.09 13.15 25.67
CA MET A 596 33.25 12.84 24.51
C MET A 596 32.54 11.50 24.68
N TYR A 597 33.25 10.46 25.13
CA TYR A 597 32.64 9.15 25.39
C TYR A 597 31.67 9.17 26.57
N LEU A 598 32.02 9.83 27.68
CA LEU A 598 31.10 10.01 28.81
C LEU A 598 29.82 10.75 28.40
N THR A 599 29.94 11.77 27.54
CA THR A 599 28.80 12.49 26.99
C THR A 599 27.96 11.59 26.08
N ALA A 600 28.60 10.74 25.26
CA ALA A 600 27.89 9.79 24.43
C ALA A 600 27.08 8.77 25.26
N VAL A 601 27.65 8.28 26.37
CA VAL A 601 26.93 7.41 27.33
C VAL A 601 25.79 8.18 27.99
N ALA A 602 26.03 9.41 28.45
CA ALA A 602 25.06 10.23 29.16
C ALA A 602 23.81 10.62 28.34
N TYR A 603 23.93 10.64 27.00
CA TYR A 603 22.84 10.98 26.08
C TYR A 603 22.42 9.81 25.18
N SER A 604 22.92 8.60 25.44
CA SER A 604 22.55 7.43 24.63
C SER A 604 21.11 7.04 24.88
N ARG A 605 20.31 6.91 23.81
CA ARG A 605 18.92 6.42 23.88
C ARG A 605 18.80 4.92 23.56
N ASP A 606 19.81 4.36 22.88
CA ASP A 606 19.86 2.97 22.44
C ASP A 606 21.24 2.33 22.70
N ARG A 607 21.37 1.01 22.44
CA ARG A 607 22.66 0.29 22.46
C ARG A 607 23.62 0.86 21.42
N ASN A 608 24.61 1.61 21.87
CA ASN A 608 25.65 2.15 20.99
C ASN A 608 26.92 1.28 21.07
N TYR A 609 27.09 0.40 20.07
CA TYR A 609 28.24 -0.52 19.95
C TYR A 609 29.58 0.18 19.69
N ASN A 610 29.59 1.49 19.40
CA ASN A 610 30.79 2.26 19.08
C ASN A 610 31.42 2.95 20.31
N ILE A 611 30.87 2.75 21.50
CA ILE A 611 31.45 3.23 22.74
C ILE A 611 32.27 2.09 23.36
N PRO A 612 33.56 2.30 23.70
CA PRO A 612 34.38 1.26 24.32
C PRO A 612 33.75 0.72 25.61
N SER A 613 33.82 -0.59 25.81
CA SER A 613 33.17 -1.29 26.94
C SER A 613 33.57 -0.77 28.32
N LEU A 614 34.77 -0.17 28.45
CA LEU A 614 35.25 0.42 29.70
C LEU A 614 34.37 1.57 30.23
N TYR A 615 33.62 2.25 29.35
CA TYR A 615 32.73 3.36 29.72
C TYR A 615 31.38 2.90 30.25
N TYR A 616 31.07 1.61 30.17
CA TYR A 616 29.88 0.99 30.77
C TYR A 616 30.17 0.37 32.15
N GLY A 617 31.33 0.67 32.74
CA GLY A 617 31.63 0.30 34.13
C GLY A 617 30.88 1.21 35.13
N PRO A 618 30.59 0.73 36.36
CA PRO A 618 29.79 1.47 37.35
C PRO A 618 30.32 2.90 37.62
N GLU A 619 31.63 3.06 37.76
CA GLU A 619 32.23 4.39 38.00
C GLU A 619 32.00 5.37 36.83
N MET A 620 32.14 4.89 35.60
CA MET A 620 31.96 5.73 34.40
C MET A 620 30.50 6.05 34.16
N ILE A 621 29.59 5.13 34.48
CA ILE A 621 28.15 5.37 34.45
C ILE A 621 27.75 6.41 35.48
N CYS A 622 28.29 6.36 36.71
CA CYS A 622 28.06 7.41 37.70
C CYS A 622 28.49 8.79 37.17
N LYS A 623 29.67 8.88 36.52
CA LYS A 623 30.13 10.12 35.87
C LYS A 623 29.21 10.56 34.72
N ALA A 624 28.67 9.63 33.95
CA ALA A 624 27.71 9.93 32.88
C ALA A 624 26.37 10.46 33.44
N ILE A 625 25.89 9.88 34.56
CA ILE A 625 24.71 10.36 35.29
C ILE A 625 24.94 11.77 35.83
N ASP A 626 26.14 12.09 36.31
CA ASP A 626 26.49 13.44 36.75
C ASP A 626 26.47 14.46 35.59
N ILE A 627 26.70 14.03 34.35
CA ILE A 627 26.57 14.86 33.14
C ILE A 627 25.11 15.04 32.72
N ASN A 628 24.31 13.97 32.77
CA ASN A 628 22.89 13.98 32.47
C ASN A 628 22.14 12.97 33.37
N PRO A 629 21.35 13.45 34.35
CA PRO A 629 20.59 12.57 35.24
C PRO A 629 19.66 11.60 34.50
N MET A 630 19.15 11.98 33.33
CA MET A 630 18.26 11.13 32.53
C MET A 630 18.97 9.93 31.89
N ALA A 631 20.30 9.92 31.88
CA ALA A 631 21.10 8.80 31.37
C ALA A 631 20.74 7.48 32.06
N ILE A 632 20.33 7.54 33.33
CA ILE A 632 19.99 6.33 34.05
C ILE A 632 18.84 5.57 33.38
N ASP A 633 17.77 6.25 32.93
CA ASP A 633 16.57 5.62 32.33
C ASP A 633 16.84 5.04 30.94
N THR A 634 17.85 5.56 30.24
CA THR A 634 18.17 5.13 28.86
C THR A 634 19.24 4.07 28.80
N LEU A 635 19.91 3.76 29.93
CA LEU A 635 20.91 2.71 30.01
C LEU A 635 20.23 1.34 30.20
N PRO A 636 20.68 0.29 29.49
CA PRO A 636 20.20 -1.07 29.72
C PRO A 636 20.38 -1.48 31.18
N GLY A 637 19.34 -2.11 31.75
CA GLY A 637 19.28 -2.45 33.17
C GLY A 637 20.40 -3.35 33.67
N LYS A 638 21.01 -4.15 32.79
CA LYS A 638 22.21 -4.95 33.11
C LYS A 638 23.43 -4.12 33.57
N TYR A 639 23.46 -2.82 33.28
CA TYR A 639 24.54 -1.92 33.71
C TYR A 639 24.19 -1.14 34.99
N ILE A 640 22.97 -1.31 35.51
CA ILE A 640 22.49 -0.64 36.71
C ILE A 640 22.65 -1.58 37.90
N ASP A 641 23.80 -1.50 38.56
CA ASP A 641 24.09 -2.25 39.79
C ASP A 641 23.80 -1.43 41.05
N GLU A 642 24.09 -2.01 42.23
CA GLU A 642 23.89 -1.34 43.52
C GLU A 642 24.71 -0.04 43.67
N ILE A 643 25.88 0.04 43.06
CA ILE A 643 26.73 1.24 43.12
C ILE A 643 26.06 2.36 42.31
N VAL A 644 25.68 2.07 41.07
CA VAL A 644 25.02 3.03 40.16
C VAL A 644 23.68 3.48 40.73
N PHE A 645 22.86 2.54 41.20
CA PHE A 645 21.58 2.82 41.84
C PHE A 645 21.74 3.77 43.02
N ASN A 646 22.67 3.46 43.94
CA ASN A 646 22.84 4.26 45.16
C ASN A 646 23.37 5.66 44.84
N HIS A 647 24.26 5.76 43.84
CA HIS A 647 24.72 7.06 43.34
C HIS A 647 23.57 7.86 42.75
N ALA A 648 22.73 7.25 41.92
CA ALA A 648 21.60 7.92 41.28
C ALA A 648 20.53 8.36 42.30
N ASN A 649 20.13 7.47 43.21
CA ASN A 649 19.18 7.77 44.28
C ASN A 649 19.67 8.91 45.20
N LYS A 650 20.99 9.09 45.32
CA LYS A 650 21.58 10.15 46.13
C LYS A 650 21.73 11.48 45.39
N ASN A 651 22.08 11.44 44.11
CA ASN A 651 22.51 12.62 43.35
C ASN A 651 21.47 13.14 42.34
N ILE A 652 20.46 12.34 41.99
CA ILE A 652 19.33 12.76 41.16
C ILE A 652 18.22 13.31 42.06
N ASP A 653 17.55 14.38 41.63
CA ASP A 653 16.38 14.93 42.31
C ASP A 653 15.31 13.84 42.52
N SER A 654 14.73 13.78 43.73
CA SER A 654 13.72 12.78 44.08
C SER A 654 12.49 12.83 43.17
N ASP A 655 12.10 14.01 42.70
CA ASP A 655 10.94 14.19 41.81
C ASP A 655 11.20 13.60 40.41
N VAL A 656 12.48 13.42 40.04
CA VAL A 656 12.90 12.76 38.79
C VAL A 656 13.18 11.28 39.02
N PHE A 657 13.84 10.91 40.12
CA PHE A 657 14.25 9.53 40.40
C PHE A 657 13.07 8.64 40.81
N ALA A 658 12.11 9.14 41.60
CA ALA A 658 11.01 8.33 42.10
C ALA A 658 10.09 7.76 41.00
N PRO A 659 9.70 8.53 39.96
CA PRO A 659 8.97 7.98 38.81
C PRO A 659 9.76 6.89 38.05
N LEU A 660 11.07 7.08 37.88
CA LEU A 660 11.94 6.10 37.22
C LEU A 660 12.02 4.80 38.02
N ALA A 661 12.29 4.91 39.32
CA ALA A 661 12.28 3.79 40.26
C ALA A 661 10.94 3.03 40.24
N HIS A 662 9.82 3.75 40.16
CA HIS A 662 8.49 3.15 40.06
C HIS A 662 8.29 2.41 38.74
N LYS A 663 8.63 3.05 37.60
CA LYS A 663 8.57 2.47 36.25
C LYS A 663 9.31 1.13 36.18
N HIS A 664 10.57 1.12 36.63
CA HIS A 664 11.44 -0.07 36.60
C HIS A 664 11.11 -1.12 37.67
N GLY A 665 10.25 -0.77 38.63
CA GLY A 665 9.96 -1.60 39.81
C GLY A 665 8.54 -2.13 39.96
N VAL A 666 7.55 -1.76 39.10
CA VAL A 666 6.14 -2.15 39.34
C VAL A 666 5.37 -2.59 38.07
N ASN A 667 5.82 -2.28 36.86
CA ASN A 667 4.99 -2.41 35.66
C ASN A 667 5.73 -3.07 34.47
N PHE A 668 5.23 -4.21 33.98
CA PHE A 668 5.98 -5.10 33.08
C PHE A 668 5.76 -4.85 31.58
N ARG A 669 4.57 -4.40 31.13
CA ARG A 669 4.28 -4.12 29.71
C ARG A 669 4.11 -2.66 29.31
N GLU A 670 3.60 -1.80 30.19
CA GLU A 670 3.36 -0.39 29.79
C GLU A 670 4.66 0.36 29.45
N HIS A 671 5.82 -0.18 29.84
CA HIS A 671 7.10 0.51 29.77
C HIS A 671 8.21 -0.26 29.03
N PHE A 672 8.00 -1.53 28.67
CA PHE A 672 8.99 -2.36 27.97
C PHE A 672 8.32 -3.33 26.98
N ASP A 673 8.97 -3.54 25.84
CA ASP A 673 8.60 -4.61 24.91
C ASP A 673 9.10 -5.96 25.42
N ARG A 674 8.29 -7.02 25.24
CA ARG A 674 8.60 -8.37 25.73
C ARG A 674 9.99 -8.89 25.31
N PRO A 675 10.48 -8.68 24.07
CA PRO A 675 11.80 -9.16 23.67
C PRO A 675 12.99 -8.50 24.38
N THR A 676 12.84 -7.29 24.94
CA THR A 676 13.95 -6.54 25.56
C THR A 676 13.79 -6.37 27.07
N LEU A 677 12.64 -6.76 27.65
CA LEU A 677 12.30 -6.64 29.07
C LEU A 677 13.44 -7.08 30.00
N LYS A 678 14.04 -8.25 29.77
CA LYS A 678 15.15 -8.78 30.58
C LYS A 678 16.42 -7.92 30.52
N GLU A 679 16.68 -7.28 29.40
CA GLU A 679 17.89 -6.47 29.18
C GLU A 679 17.74 -5.05 29.73
N ASP A 680 16.50 -4.56 29.77
CA ASP A 680 16.16 -3.21 30.22
C ASP A 680 15.71 -3.19 31.70
N CYS A 681 15.43 -4.35 32.30
CA CYS A 681 14.98 -4.44 33.70
C CYS A 681 16.08 -4.11 34.72
N TRP A 682 15.72 -3.34 35.74
CA TRP A 682 16.60 -3.05 36.86
C TRP A 682 16.38 -4.06 37.99
N GLU A 683 17.16 -5.16 37.98
CA GLU A 683 16.98 -6.29 38.90
C GLU A 683 16.90 -5.86 40.38
N ILE A 684 17.56 -4.76 40.76
CA ILE A 684 17.59 -4.25 42.13
C ILE A 684 16.20 -3.86 42.68
N PHE A 685 15.25 -3.49 41.83
CA PHE A 685 13.89 -3.10 42.24
C PHE A 685 12.91 -4.27 42.34
N TRP A 686 13.26 -5.44 41.83
CA TRP A 686 12.34 -6.58 41.74
C TRP A 686 12.45 -7.44 43.00
N ASP A 687 11.37 -7.54 43.76
CA ASP A 687 11.27 -8.43 44.91
C ASP A 687 10.39 -9.66 44.63
N GLU A 688 10.49 -10.67 45.50
CA GLU A 688 9.76 -11.93 45.33
C GLU A 688 8.23 -11.72 45.35
N LYS A 689 7.74 -10.79 46.17
CA LYS A 689 6.30 -10.53 46.30
C LYS A 689 5.73 -9.95 45.01
N LEU A 690 6.44 -9.00 44.40
CA LEU A 690 6.07 -8.38 43.14
C LEU A 690 6.00 -9.42 42.02
N ILE A 691 7.05 -10.22 41.85
CA ILE A 691 7.14 -11.24 40.79
C ILE A 691 6.01 -12.27 40.94
N LEU A 692 5.76 -12.75 42.17
CA LEU A 692 4.69 -13.70 42.43
C LEU A 692 3.29 -13.12 42.18
N ASN A 693 3.08 -11.85 42.50
CA ASN A 693 1.81 -11.17 42.22
C ASN A 693 1.52 -11.13 40.73
N GLU A 694 2.53 -10.85 39.89
CA GLU A 694 2.39 -10.82 38.43
C GLU A 694 2.08 -12.20 37.83
N LEU A 695 2.88 -13.21 38.19
CA LEU A 695 2.70 -14.59 37.71
C LEU A 695 1.34 -15.19 38.12
N SER A 696 0.69 -14.63 39.14
CA SER A 696 -0.63 -15.05 39.60
C SER A 696 -1.80 -14.56 38.73
N LYS A 697 -1.57 -13.58 37.84
CA LYS A 697 -2.61 -13.04 36.95
C LYS A 697 -3.00 -14.07 35.87
N LYS A 698 -4.27 -14.02 35.44
CA LYS A 698 -4.84 -14.93 34.42
C LYS A 698 -4.12 -14.83 33.07
N PHE A 699 -3.64 -13.63 32.72
CA PHE A 699 -2.80 -13.37 31.56
C PHE A 699 -1.52 -12.71 32.09
N SER A 700 -0.56 -13.52 32.54
CA SER A 700 0.71 -13.03 33.08
C SER A 700 1.46 -12.24 32.01
N GLU A 701 1.98 -11.08 32.38
CA GLU A 701 2.76 -10.23 31.49
C GLU A 701 4.22 -10.66 31.37
N ILE A 702 4.69 -11.49 32.32
CA ILE A 702 6.05 -12.04 32.36
C ILE A 702 6.05 -13.57 32.28
N SER A 703 7.12 -14.10 31.70
CA SER A 703 7.41 -15.54 31.56
C SER A 703 8.75 -15.91 32.22
N GLY A 704 9.06 -17.21 32.30
CA GLY A 704 10.27 -17.68 32.98
C GLY A 704 11.58 -17.09 32.43
N ASP A 705 11.65 -16.78 31.13
CA ASP A 705 12.85 -16.20 30.52
C ASP A 705 13.10 -14.74 30.96
N ASP A 706 12.02 -14.01 31.29
CA ASP A 706 12.07 -12.59 31.63
C ASP A 706 12.64 -12.35 33.04
N ILE A 707 12.68 -13.37 33.90
CA ILE A 707 13.08 -13.25 35.30
C ILE A 707 14.60 -13.44 35.44
N PRO A 708 15.34 -12.48 36.04
CA PRO A 708 16.77 -12.65 36.28
C PRO A 708 17.07 -13.88 37.15
N GLU A 709 18.09 -14.67 36.78
CA GLU A 709 18.42 -15.94 37.46
C GLU A 709 18.62 -15.78 38.98
N LYS A 710 19.21 -14.66 39.41
CA LYS A 710 19.45 -14.36 40.84
C LYS A 710 18.17 -14.16 41.65
N LYS A 711 17.05 -13.85 40.99
CA LYS A 711 15.76 -13.58 41.63
C LYS A 711 14.93 -14.84 41.83
N TYR A 712 15.29 -15.96 41.20
CA TYR A 712 14.58 -17.20 41.41
C TYR A 712 14.68 -17.66 42.86
N THR A 713 13.51 -17.98 43.41
CA THR A 713 13.31 -18.76 44.64
C THR A 713 12.48 -19.98 44.28
N GLN A 714 12.34 -20.92 45.22
CA GLN A 714 11.47 -22.08 44.97
C GLN A 714 10.02 -21.65 44.68
N ALA A 715 9.51 -20.63 45.38
CA ALA A 715 8.16 -20.13 45.17
C ALA A 715 7.97 -19.52 43.76
N ILE A 716 8.95 -18.77 43.27
CA ILE A 716 8.92 -18.21 41.92
C ILE A 716 9.00 -19.31 40.86
N ALA A 717 9.89 -20.30 41.04
CA ALA A 717 10.00 -21.44 40.14
C ALA A 717 8.67 -22.21 40.05
N ASP A 718 8.03 -22.47 41.20
CA ASP A 718 6.73 -23.13 41.25
C ASP A 718 5.63 -22.30 40.55
N ALA A 719 5.65 -20.98 40.70
CA ALA A 719 4.70 -20.08 40.06
C ALA A 719 4.89 -20.00 38.53
N VAL A 720 6.15 -19.91 38.05
CA VAL A 720 6.48 -19.93 36.61
C VAL A 720 5.99 -21.23 35.98
N PHE A 721 6.34 -22.38 36.57
CA PHE A 721 5.94 -23.68 36.05
C PHE A 721 4.41 -23.87 36.06
N LYS A 722 3.73 -23.35 37.08
CA LYS A 722 2.27 -23.39 37.17
C LYS A 722 1.60 -22.49 36.13
N ASN A 723 2.19 -21.35 35.81
CA ASN A 723 1.67 -20.40 34.83
C ASN A 723 1.79 -20.97 33.40
N ASN A 724 2.99 -21.43 33.03
CA ASN A 724 3.25 -22.08 31.75
C ASN A 724 4.30 -23.20 31.91
N PRO A 725 3.91 -24.49 31.82
CA PRO A 725 4.85 -25.59 31.95
C PRO A 725 5.96 -25.63 30.89
N TYR A 726 5.78 -24.98 29.74
CA TYR A 726 6.80 -24.87 28.70
C TYR A 726 7.97 -23.96 29.09
N ASP A 727 7.80 -23.13 30.12
CA ASP A 727 8.86 -22.26 30.65
C ASP A 727 9.85 -23.01 31.55
N LEU A 728 9.66 -24.31 31.78
CA LEU A 728 10.56 -25.15 32.58
C LEU A 728 12.03 -25.07 32.10
N LYS A 729 12.26 -24.83 30.81
CA LYS A 729 13.60 -24.63 30.22
C LYS A 729 14.33 -23.39 30.74
N TYR A 730 13.61 -22.41 31.29
CA TYR A 730 14.17 -21.16 31.82
C TYR A 730 14.34 -21.18 33.35
N ILE A 731 13.79 -22.18 34.04
CA ILE A 731 13.93 -22.31 35.49
C ILE A 731 15.33 -22.84 35.84
N PRO A 732 16.09 -22.17 36.73
CA PRO A 732 17.40 -22.65 37.15
C PRO A 732 17.29 -24.05 37.77
N THR A 733 18.16 -24.97 37.34
CA THR A 733 18.08 -26.41 37.64
C THR A 733 17.95 -26.73 39.13
N LYS A 734 18.59 -25.93 40.00
CA LYS A 734 18.53 -26.06 41.46
C LYS A 734 17.14 -25.90 42.07
N PHE A 735 16.18 -25.29 41.35
CA PHE A 735 14.80 -25.07 41.79
C PHE A 735 13.78 -26.01 41.13
N ILE A 736 14.25 -26.94 40.28
CA ILE A 736 13.38 -27.96 39.68
C ILE A 736 13.04 -28.98 40.77
N SER A 737 11.79 -28.98 41.21
CA SER A 737 11.32 -29.86 42.28
C SER A 737 10.90 -31.24 41.75
N ALA A 738 10.92 -32.24 42.65
CA ALA A 738 10.44 -33.58 42.35
C ALA A 738 8.97 -33.59 41.86
N GLU A 739 8.15 -32.63 42.30
CA GLU A 739 6.77 -32.51 41.85
C GLU A 739 6.67 -32.03 40.39
N MET A 740 7.49 -31.06 39.98
CA MET A 740 7.58 -30.62 38.59
C MET A 740 8.04 -31.76 37.69
N ALA A 741 9.12 -32.44 38.08
CA ALA A 741 9.66 -33.59 37.36
C ALA A 741 8.61 -34.70 37.22
N ALA A 742 7.91 -35.04 38.31
CA ALA A 742 6.84 -36.03 38.27
C ALA A 742 5.67 -35.64 37.35
N LYS A 743 5.31 -34.35 37.25
CA LYS A 743 4.27 -33.86 36.33
C LYS A 743 4.68 -34.00 34.86
N ILE A 744 5.96 -33.76 34.55
CA ILE A 744 6.52 -33.97 33.21
C ILE A 744 6.61 -35.47 32.87
N LEU A 745 7.07 -36.30 33.81
CA LEU A 745 7.23 -37.76 33.63
C LEU A 745 5.88 -38.51 33.53
N ARG A 746 4.81 -38.02 34.18
CA ARG A 746 3.52 -38.74 34.30
C ARG A 746 2.57 -38.66 33.10
N LYS A 747 2.81 -37.85 32.05
CA LYS A 747 1.85 -37.71 30.94
C LYS A 747 2.34 -38.34 29.62
N HIS A 748 1.55 -39.33 29.17
CA HIS A 748 1.61 -39.96 27.85
C HIS A 748 0.35 -39.71 26.99
N ASN A 749 -0.62 -38.86 27.38
CA ASN A 749 -1.97 -38.94 26.76
C ASN A 749 -2.80 -37.65 26.53
N HIS A 750 -2.24 -36.43 26.54
CA HIS A 750 -2.94 -35.27 25.97
C HIS A 750 -1.96 -34.36 25.24
N TRP A 751 -2.22 -34.13 23.94
CA TRP A 751 -1.45 -33.23 23.10
C TRP A 751 -1.58 -31.78 23.63
N GLY A 752 -0.46 -31.13 23.96
CA GLY A 752 -0.38 -29.66 24.09
C GLY A 752 -0.19 -29.03 25.49
N ASP A 753 -0.23 -29.78 26.60
CA ASP A 753 -0.22 -29.16 27.94
C ASP A 753 1.19 -29.03 28.59
N PHE A 754 2.18 -29.80 28.15
CA PHE A 754 3.51 -29.87 28.77
C PHE A 754 4.62 -30.07 27.69
N PRO A 755 5.85 -29.55 27.92
CA PRO A 755 6.95 -29.76 27.00
C PRO A 755 7.39 -31.22 26.94
N SER A 756 7.83 -31.66 25.76
CA SER A 756 8.51 -32.95 25.62
C SER A 756 9.86 -32.89 26.33
N ILE A 757 10.23 -33.94 27.09
CA ILE A 757 11.54 -34.01 27.76
C ILE A 757 12.68 -33.79 26.75
N ASN A 758 12.56 -34.34 25.54
CA ASN A 758 13.58 -34.21 24.50
C ASN A 758 13.68 -32.79 23.91
N SER A 759 12.68 -31.93 24.16
CA SER A 759 12.70 -30.51 23.74
C SER A 759 13.32 -29.58 24.79
N LEU A 760 13.70 -30.10 25.97
CA LEU A 760 14.32 -29.32 27.06
C LEU A 760 15.85 -29.36 26.97
N PRO A 761 16.56 -28.35 27.53
CA PRO A 761 18.02 -28.37 27.63
C PRO A 761 18.55 -29.61 28.37
N GLU A 762 19.71 -30.12 27.96
CA GLU A 762 20.29 -31.37 28.49
C GLU A 762 20.46 -31.35 30.01
N SER A 763 20.91 -30.22 30.57
CA SER A 763 21.04 -30.00 32.02
C SER A 763 19.71 -30.12 32.78
N VAL A 764 18.60 -29.75 32.15
CA VAL A 764 17.24 -29.88 32.73
C VAL A 764 16.76 -31.32 32.61
N GLN A 765 17.04 -31.99 31.50
CA GLN A 765 16.70 -33.41 31.30
C GLN A 765 17.37 -34.31 32.35
N GLU A 766 18.66 -34.10 32.62
CA GLU A 766 19.40 -34.87 33.63
C GLU A 766 18.77 -34.74 35.01
N VAL A 767 18.40 -33.52 35.41
CA VAL A 767 17.75 -33.28 36.70
C VAL A 767 16.39 -33.95 36.77
N ILE A 768 15.55 -33.84 35.72
CA ILE A 768 14.24 -34.49 35.69
C ILE A 768 14.38 -36.02 35.78
N ARG A 769 15.31 -36.60 35.02
CA ARG A 769 15.58 -38.05 35.03
C ARG A 769 16.20 -38.54 36.34
N SER A 770 16.84 -37.67 37.12
CA SER A 770 17.35 -38.04 38.45
C SER A 770 16.24 -38.24 39.50
N TYR A 771 15.03 -37.78 39.20
CA TYR A 771 13.84 -37.99 40.03
C TYR A 771 12.96 -39.17 39.57
N ASP A 772 13.27 -39.78 38.43
CA ASP A 772 12.71 -41.07 37.96
C ASP A 772 13.42 -42.23 38.68
#